data_AF-A0A1Y2MCY8-F1
#
_entry.id   AF-A0A1Y2MCY8-F1
#
_cell.length_a   1.000
_cell.length_b   1.000
_cell.length_c   1.000
_cell.angle_alpha   90.00
_cell.angle_beta   90.00
_cell.angle_gamma   90.00
#
_symmetry.space_group_name_H-M   'P 1'
#
loop_
_entity.id
_entity.type
_entity.pdbx_description
1 polymer ?
#
loop_
_entity_poly.entity_id
_entity_poly.type
_entity_poly.pdbx_seq_one_letter_code
_entity_poly.pdbx_strand_id
1 'polypeptide(L)'
;MAGDFPPILRPQRPHPTSHRSNKRKLIGSHDTASSEKQSLDFTQRIERRLAAYNASDNIIKRWLLELSSWTISALCMGAVVAIYLRINGKIMGDHEFALNCANALGKVASAALIVPTSEALGQLKWNWFHNSKAIWDFEIFDKASRGPWGAALLLYRTKGRSLAALGALLIVLLLGIDTFFQQVVGYYDHWALENLTGAIPRVVHYNPVWIPTYQSGYEIVAQDTDILDALRSDFYRNGTEPMAYGNGTRPDIPLSCPTSRCDWPEYETLAVCSKCEDVSDSLNLTYTCLNTTLDWSAKWRGPVGTPYSNGTVCGHFINATSDRPVLLTGFVANGINDPSTTGEALLVRLVPLTNWDTRMPEYGVGSIRFKDVRQPIFDALIASTPNGTNSIFSRVAPVVNECMLSWCVQTVKSTYEWGTYEEEIVSSYVDSNNTDGSWPWYTFPTPNGTFYVYNQNLTLEPPSKDGNRSNANLFSPRYGMNNITAVNVMNIFDNINPSFYTVAHPTAKPLLRFLDISTRQIPHNLWQAPNNQSEHFEKMAQAMTNVVRSSIDTVIVTGKAYSMKSFIKINWAWLVFPFVLLLLSLAFLVSTIKKTSKDGSTGVWKTSTMPTLIYGLPEDTRGKFATESAWNGSHRDVNKVRIKLLPKQGWRVSGQSLLRSPLLPTRSQPPPGWI
;
A
#
# COMPACT_ATOMS: atom_id res chain seq x y z
N MET A 1 42.67 -20.94 -12.33
CA MET A 1 41.88 -21.47 -11.21
C MET A 1 40.42 -21.29 -11.64
N ALA A 2 39.67 -22.29 -12.09
CA ALA A 2 39.55 -23.70 -11.67
C ALA A 2 39.12 -23.80 -10.19
N GLY A 3 38.00 -24.43 -9.82
CA GLY A 3 36.96 -25.17 -10.57
C GLY A 3 35.71 -25.38 -9.68
N ASP A 4 34.78 -26.33 -9.82
CA ASP A 4 34.20 -27.21 -10.88
C ASP A 4 33.26 -28.20 -10.10
N PHE A 5 32.23 -28.93 -10.55
CA PHE A 5 31.53 -29.32 -11.80
C PHE A 5 30.10 -29.82 -11.37
N PRO A 6 29.26 -30.55 -12.16
CA PRO A 6 28.74 -30.36 -13.53
C PRO A 6 27.18 -30.51 -13.66
N PRO A 7 26.58 -30.15 -14.82
CA PRO A 7 25.22 -30.57 -15.23
C PRO A 7 25.22 -31.54 -16.46
N ILE A 8 24.08 -32.19 -16.78
CA ILE A 8 23.92 -33.15 -17.91
C ILE A 8 22.66 -32.84 -18.77
N LEU A 9 22.64 -33.32 -20.03
CA LEU A 9 21.99 -32.72 -21.21
C LEU A 9 20.74 -33.44 -21.79
N ARG A 10 20.02 -32.75 -22.71
CA ARG A 10 19.11 -33.32 -23.74
C ARG A 10 19.90 -33.77 -24.98
N PRO A 11 19.33 -34.62 -25.88
CA PRO A 11 18.94 -34.14 -27.23
C PRO A 11 17.70 -34.86 -27.85
N GLN A 12 17.49 -34.73 -29.18
CA GLN A 12 16.33 -35.24 -29.95
C GLN A 12 16.71 -36.22 -31.10
N ARG A 13 15.76 -37.10 -31.50
CA ARG A 13 15.43 -37.73 -32.83
C ARG A 13 16.55 -38.02 -33.86
N PRO A 14 16.49 -39.18 -34.57
CA PRO A 14 15.83 -39.24 -35.89
C PRO A 14 15.08 -40.56 -36.26
N HIS A 15 14.76 -40.74 -37.55
CA HIS A 15 14.02 -41.81 -38.28
C HIS A 15 14.86 -42.21 -39.55
N PRO A 16 14.49 -43.13 -40.50
CA PRO A 16 13.38 -44.12 -40.64
C PRO A 16 13.76 -45.53 -41.23
N THR A 17 12.76 -46.42 -41.50
CA THR A 17 12.77 -47.62 -42.42
C THR A 17 13.66 -48.86 -42.04
N SER A 18 13.50 -50.12 -42.53
CA SER A 18 12.62 -50.76 -43.55
C SER A 18 12.36 -52.30 -43.32
N HIS A 19 11.42 -52.90 -44.08
CA HIS A 19 11.26 -54.32 -44.52
C HIS A 19 11.34 -55.59 -43.60
N ARG A 20 10.14 -56.09 -43.24
CA ARG A 20 9.51 -57.37 -43.70
C ARG A 20 10.33 -58.68 -43.83
N SER A 21 10.10 -59.66 -42.93
CA SER A 21 10.16 -61.11 -43.25
C SER A 21 9.30 -61.99 -42.30
N ASN A 22 8.98 -63.23 -42.69
CA ASN A 22 8.01 -64.13 -42.04
C ASN A 22 8.62 -65.14 -41.06
N LYS A 23 7.91 -65.49 -39.97
CA LYS A 23 7.32 -66.86 -39.77
C LYS A 23 6.38 -66.94 -38.55
N ARG A 24 5.58 -68.02 -38.50
CA ARG A 24 4.43 -68.24 -37.60
C ARG A 24 4.82 -68.90 -36.26
N LYS A 25 4.10 -68.55 -35.18
CA LYS A 25 3.46 -69.53 -34.28
C LYS A 25 2.18 -68.95 -33.64
N LEU A 26 1.47 -69.74 -32.83
CA LEU A 26 0.03 -69.62 -32.57
C LEU A 26 -0.33 -69.22 -31.12
N ILE A 27 -1.59 -68.78 -30.94
CA ILE A 27 -2.38 -68.69 -29.69
C ILE A 27 -2.04 -67.52 -28.74
N GLY A 28 -3.09 -66.83 -28.27
CA GLY A 28 -3.02 -65.76 -27.26
C GLY A 28 -4.08 -64.66 -27.44
N SER A 29 -5.34 -64.93 -27.08
CA SER A 29 -6.43 -63.94 -27.08
C SER A 29 -6.93 -63.72 -25.66
N HIS A 30 -7.02 -62.47 -25.19
CA HIS A 30 -8.23 -61.86 -24.57
C HIS A 30 -7.99 -60.39 -24.12
N ASP A 31 -9.04 -59.78 -23.56
CA ASP A 31 -9.03 -58.55 -22.75
C ASP A 31 -8.85 -57.16 -23.38
N THR A 32 -9.66 -56.89 -24.42
CA THR A 32 -10.15 -55.52 -24.73
C THR A 32 -11.69 -55.39 -24.78
N ALA A 33 -12.43 -56.49 -24.96
CA ALA A 33 -13.87 -56.47 -25.25
C ALA A 33 -14.83 -56.43 -24.04
N SER A 34 -14.31 -56.35 -22.80
CA SER A 34 -15.10 -56.40 -21.57
C SER A 34 -15.60 -55.02 -21.12
N SER A 35 -14.72 -54.02 -21.08
CA SER A 35 -15.01 -52.66 -20.61
C SER A 35 -16.07 -51.95 -21.45
N GLU A 36 -15.97 -52.06 -22.78
CA GLU A 36 -16.89 -51.40 -23.73
C GLU A 36 -18.31 -51.95 -23.66
N LYS A 37 -18.49 -53.25 -23.39
CA LYS A 37 -19.82 -53.84 -23.13
C LYS A 37 -20.43 -53.35 -21.83
N GLN A 38 -19.60 -53.06 -20.81
CA GLN A 38 -20.08 -52.64 -19.50
C GLN A 38 -20.60 -51.19 -19.49
N SER A 39 -19.96 -50.28 -20.23
CA SER A 39 -20.43 -48.90 -20.38
C SER A 39 -21.73 -48.83 -21.19
N LEU A 40 -21.85 -49.60 -22.28
CA LEU A 40 -23.07 -49.71 -23.09
C LEU A 40 -24.24 -50.33 -22.31
N ASP A 41 -24.00 -51.34 -21.48
CA ASP A 41 -25.03 -51.92 -20.62
C ASP A 41 -25.46 -50.93 -19.51
N PHE A 42 -24.53 -50.15 -18.95
CA PHE A 42 -24.87 -49.12 -17.96
C PHE A 42 -25.72 -47.98 -18.54
N THR A 43 -25.35 -47.42 -19.70
CA THR A 43 -26.16 -46.37 -20.36
C THR A 43 -27.52 -46.93 -20.79
N GLN A 44 -27.56 -48.12 -21.38
CA GLN A 44 -28.82 -48.76 -21.79
C GLN A 44 -29.72 -49.11 -20.59
N ARG A 45 -29.17 -49.43 -19.41
CA ARG A 45 -29.94 -49.58 -18.16
C ARG A 45 -30.54 -48.26 -17.68
N ILE A 46 -29.79 -47.16 -17.78
CA ILE A 46 -30.29 -45.81 -17.46
C ILE A 46 -31.41 -45.43 -18.43
N GLU A 47 -31.20 -45.56 -19.74
CA GLU A 47 -32.21 -45.26 -20.75
C GLU A 47 -33.49 -46.10 -20.58
N ARG A 48 -33.38 -47.40 -20.33
CA ARG A 48 -34.55 -48.26 -20.05
C ARG A 48 -35.31 -47.80 -18.80
N ARG A 49 -34.63 -47.37 -17.74
CA ARG A 49 -35.28 -46.80 -16.54
C ARG A 49 -35.94 -45.46 -16.83
N LEU A 50 -35.27 -44.55 -17.55
CA LEU A 50 -35.82 -43.24 -17.93
C LEU A 50 -37.04 -43.40 -18.86
N ALA A 51 -36.99 -44.33 -19.82
CA ALA A 51 -38.13 -44.67 -20.67
C ALA A 51 -39.30 -45.21 -19.86
N ALA A 52 -39.06 -46.10 -18.88
CA ALA A 52 -40.11 -46.61 -18.00
C ALA A 52 -40.73 -45.51 -17.10
N TYR A 53 -39.93 -44.56 -16.61
CA TYR A 53 -40.44 -43.40 -15.85
C TYR A 53 -41.24 -42.43 -16.73
N ASN A 54 -40.77 -42.12 -17.94
CA ASN A 54 -41.51 -41.31 -18.92
C ASN A 54 -42.83 -41.97 -19.36
N ALA A 55 -42.87 -43.31 -19.45
CA ALA A 55 -44.06 -44.06 -19.83
C ALA A 55 -45.10 -44.16 -18.69
N SER A 56 -44.68 -44.21 -17.42
CA SER A 56 -45.55 -44.40 -16.24
C SER A 56 -46.67 -43.36 -16.12
N ASP A 57 -47.90 -43.76 -15.76
CA ASP A 57 -49.04 -42.82 -15.74
C ASP A 57 -49.02 -41.75 -14.63
N ASN A 58 -48.21 -41.92 -13.59
CA ASN A 58 -48.06 -40.90 -12.55
C ASN A 58 -47.32 -39.69 -13.13
N ILE A 59 -47.99 -38.53 -13.19
CA ILE A 59 -47.44 -37.26 -13.69
C ILE A 59 -46.08 -36.93 -13.05
N ILE A 60 -45.93 -37.17 -11.74
CA ILE A 60 -44.67 -36.95 -11.00
C ILE A 60 -43.55 -37.87 -11.49
N LYS A 61 -43.84 -39.13 -11.87
CA LYS A 61 -42.85 -40.05 -12.47
C LYS A 61 -42.47 -39.61 -13.88
N ARG A 62 -43.42 -39.12 -14.68
CA ARG A 62 -43.17 -38.59 -16.04
C ARG A 62 -42.26 -37.35 -16.05
N TRP A 63 -42.25 -36.55 -14.99
CA TRP A 63 -41.46 -35.31 -14.90
C TRP A 63 -40.36 -35.36 -13.81
N LEU A 64 -39.99 -36.56 -13.37
CA LEU A 64 -39.10 -36.76 -12.22
C LEU A 64 -37.69 -36.19 -12.44
N LEU A 65 -37.16 -36.30 -13.67
CA LEU A 65 -35.83 -35.80 -14.03
C LEU A 65 -35.81 -34.27 -14.12
N GLU A 66 -36.88 -33.66 -14.61
CA GLU A 66 -37.03 -32.21 -14.70
C GLU A 66 -37.23 -31.58 -13.31
N LEU A 67 -37.97 -32.25 -12.42
CA LEU A 67 -38.07 -31.85 -11.02
C LEU A 67 -36.75 -32.04 -10.27
N SER A 68 -36.01 -33.14 -10.48
CA SER A 68 -34.74 -33.38 -9.77
C SER A 68 -33.62 -32.46 -10.25
N SER A 69 -33.54 -32.15 -11.54
CA SER A 69 -32.58 -31.15 -12.07
C SER A 69 -32.89 -29.74 -11.56
N TRP A 70 -34.17 -29.36 -11.49
CA TRP A 70 -34.56 -28.08 -10.87
C TRP A 70 -34.23 -28.03 -9.36
N THR A 71 -34.50 -29.09 -8.58
CA THR A 71 -34.15 -29.09 -7.15
C THR A 71 -32.64 -29.13 -6.90
N ILE A 72 -31.85 -29.81 -7.74
CA ILE A 72 -30.39 -29.74 -7.70
C ILE A 72 -29.92 -28.29 -7.93
N SER A 73 -30.49 -27.60 -8.93
CA SER A 73 -30.17 -26.17 -9.18
C SER A 73 -30.49 -25.30 -7.95
N ALA A 74 -31.69 -25.47 -7.36
CA ALA A 74 -32.10 -24.74 -6.16
C ALA A 74 -31.17 -25.00 -4.95
N LEU A 75 -30.77 -26.26 -4.73
CA LEU A 75 -29.83 -26.64 -3.66
C LEU A 75 -28.44 -26.04 -3.88
N CYS A 76 -27.93 -26.05 -5.11
CA CYS A 76 -26.66 -25.41 -5.45
C CYS A 76 -26.70 -23.89 -5.23
N MET A 77 -27.78 -23.19 -5.62
CA MET A 77 -27.95 -21.76 -5.34
C MET A 77 -28.04 -21.46 -3.83
N GLY A 78 -28.73 -22.31 -3.06
CA GLY A 78 -28.77 -22.20 -1.60
C GLY A 78 -27.41 -22.40 -0.94
N ALA A 79 -26.62 -23.37 -1.42
CA ALA A 79 -25.26 -23.60 -0.94
C ALA A 79 -24.30 -22.43 -1.28
N VAL A 80 -24.44 -21.82 -2.47
CA VAL A 80 -23.71 -20.60 -2.85
C VAL A 80 -24.00 -19.46 -1.87
N VAL A 81 -25.28 -19.21 -1.52
CA VAL A 81 -25.65 -18.21 -0.51
C VAL A 81 -25.08 -18.54 0.87
N ALA A 82 -25.14 -19.80 1.31
CA ALA A 82 -24.59 -20.21 2.59
C ALA A 82 -23.06 -20.01 2.68
N ILE A 83 -22.33 -20.24 1.58
CA ILE A 83 -20.90 -19.93 1.49
C ILE A 83 -20.67 -18.41 1.55
N TYR A 84 -21.40 -17.62 0.75
CA TYR A 84 -21.25 -16.16 0.72
C TYR A 84 -21.57 -15.50 2.07
N LEU A 85 -22.57 -15.98 2.82
CA LEU A 85 -22.84 -15.54 4.20
C LEU A 85 -21.65 -15.83 5.15
N ARG A 86 -20.89 -16.91 4.93
CA ARG A 86 -19.76 -17.32 5.78
C ARG A 86 -18.44 -16.58 5.47
N ILE A 87 -18.29 -16.02 4.27
CA ILE A 87 -17.04 -15.38 3.80
C ILE A 87 -17.12 -13.86 3.62
N ASN A 88 -18.32 -13.26 3.62
CA ASN A 88 -18.47 -11.81 3.54
C ASN A 88 -17.73 -11.09 4.68
N GLY A 89 -16.94 -10.07 4.35
CA GLY A 89 -16.14 -9.30 5.32
C GLY A 89 -14.86 -10.00 5.80
N LYS A 90 -14.39 -11.06 5.11
CA LYS A 90 -13.16 -11.77 5.47
C LYS A 90 -12.04 -11.59 4.45
N ILE A 91 -10.81 -11.83 4.89
CA ILE A 91 -9.59 -11.82 4.07
C ILE A 91 -9.72 -12.86 2.94
N MET A 92 -9.36 -12.46 1.72
CA MET A 92 -9.48 -13.26 0.51
C MET A 92 -8.64 -14.54 0.55
N GLY A 93 -7.36 -14.44 0.96
CA GLY A 93 -6.40 -15.55 0.93
C GLY A 93 -6.87 -16.78 1.73
N ASP A 94 -7.36 -16.56 2.95
CA ASP A 94 -7.82 -17.64 3.84
C ASP A 94 -9.07 -18.39 3.31
N HIS A 95 -9.78 -17.81 2.33
CA HIS A 95 -11.09 -18.28 1.87
C HIS A 95 -11.14 -18.60 0.36
N GLU A 96 -10.00 -18.67 -0.34
CA GLU A 96 -9.93 -18.96 -1.78
C GLU A 96 -10.65 -20.27 -2.16
N PHE A 97 -10.46 -21.33 -1.36
CA PHE A 97 -11.17 -22.61 -1.57
C PHE A 97 -12.70 -22.45 -1.53
N ALA A 98 -13.22 -21.62 -0.61
CA ALA A 98 -14.65 -21.37 -0.50
C ALA A 98 -15.20 -20.57 -1.69
N LEU A 99 -14.45 -19.58 -2.18
CA LEU A 99 -14.77 -18.86 -3.42
C LEU A 99 -14.80 -19.81 -4.63
N ASN A 100 -13.80 -20.68 -4.76
CA ASN A 100 -13.73 -21.68 -5.83
C ASN A 100 -14.88 -22.69 -5.75
N CYS A 101 -15.29 -23.14 -4.55
CA CYS A 101 -16.49 -23.97 -4.37
C CYS A 101 -17.78 -23.24 -4.77
N ALA A 102 -17.96 -21.97 -4.40
CA ALA A 102 -19.13 -21.19 -4.78
C ALA A 102 -19.21 -21.00 -6.33
N ASN A 103 -18.09 -20.69 -6.97
CA ASN A 103 -17.99 -20.57 -8.43
C ASN A 103 -18.30 -21.88 -9.16
N ALA A 104 -17.87 -23.03 -8.60
CA ALA A 104 -18.23 -24.34 -9.14
C ALA A 104 -19.72 -24.67 -8.97
N LEU A 105 -20.29 -24.40 -7.79
CA LEU A 105 -21.71 -24.62 -7.51
C LEU A 105 -22.63 -23.73 -8.37
N GLY A 106 -22.22 -22.48 -8.67
CA GLY A 106 -22.93 -21.60 -9.60
C GLY A 106 -23.05 -22.20 -11.01
N LYS A 107 -21.95 -22.75 -11.54
CA LYS A 107 -21.92 -23.44 -12.84
C LYS A 107 -22.75 -24.73 -12.86
N VAL A 108 -22.77 -25.48 -11.76
CA VAL A 108 -23.64 -26.66 -11.62
C VAL A 108 -25.12 -26.23 -11.58
N ALA A 109 -25.43 -25.13 -10.88
CA ALA A 109 -26.78 -24.59 -10.82
C ALA A 109 -27.28 -24.12 -12.20
N SER A 110 -26.45 -23.41 -12.97
CA SER A 110 -26.81 -22.91 -14.30
C SER A 110 -27.03 -24.06 -15.30
N ALA A 111 -26.09 -25.02 -15.36
CA ALA A 111 -26.24 -26.23 -16.18
C ALA A 111 -27.50 -27.04 -15.82
N ALA A 112 -27.79 -27.22 -14.53
CA ALA A 112 -28.97 -27.95 -14.07
C ALA A 112 -30.30 -27.26 -14.42
N LEU A 113 -30.34 -25.93 -14.58
CA LEU A 113 -31.55 -25.19 -14.94
C LEU A 113 -31.90 -25.27 -16.45
N ILE A 114 -30.92 -25.55 -17.31
CA ILE A 114 -31.14 -25.70 -18.76
C ILE A 114 -32.00 -26.94 -19.06
N VAL A 115 -31.79 -28.04 -18.35
CA VAL A 115 -32.50 -29.31 -18.56
C VAL A 115 -34.05 -29.18 -18.47
N PRO A 116 -34.65 -28.69 -17.36
CA PRO A 116 -36.10 -28.57 -17.26
C PRO A 116 -36.71 -27.54 -18.22
N THR A 117 -35.95 -26.49 -18.59
CA THR A 117 -36.44 -25.48 -19.55
C THR A 117 -36.42 -26.00 -20.99
N SER A 118 -35.41 -26.78 -21.38
CA SER A 118 -35.35 -27.46 -22.68
C SER A 118 -36.47 -28.48 -22.85
N GLU A 119 -36.65 -29.41 -21.89
CA GLU A 119 -37.65 -30.48 -22.00
C GLU A 119 -39.10 -29.96 -21.93
N ALA A 120 -39.37 -28.92 -21.12
CA ALA A 120 -40.67 -28.25 -21.11
C ALA A 120 -40.96 -27.52 -22.43
N LEU A 121 -39.97 -26.82 -23.03
CA LEU A 121 -40.14 -26.21 -24.36
C LEU A 121 -40.34 -27.27 -25.45
N GLY A 122 -39.64 -28.40 -25.34
CA GLY A 122 -39.84 -29.60 -26.17
C GLY A 122 -41.27 -30.11 -26.09
N GLN A 123 -41.87 -30.23 -24.89
CA GLN A 123 -43.28 -30.61 -24.78
C GLN A 123 -44.24 -29.57 -25.41
N LEU A 124 -43.93 -28.28 -25.32
CA LEU A 124 -44.74 -27.22 -25.91
C LEU A 124 -44.73 -27.24 -27.45
N LYS A 125 -43.69 -27.79 -28.11
CA LYS A 125 -43.68 -28.10 -29.54
C LYS A 125 -44.87 -29.00 -29.90
N TRP A 126 -45.04 -30.11 -29.19
CA TRP A 126 -46.13 -31.06 -29.43
C TRP A 126 -47.51 -30.46 -29.14
N ASN A 127 -47.62 -29.68 -28.06
CA ASN A 127 -48.86 -29.00 -27.69
C ASN A 127 -49.23 -27.87 -28.69
N TRP A 128 -48.27 -27.29 -29.44
CA TRP A 128 -48.54 -26.32 -30.52
C TRP A 128 -49.20 -26.98 -31.74
N PHE A 129 -48.71 -28.17 -32.13
CA PHE A 129 -49.20 -28.94 -33.28
C PHE A 129 -50.48 -29.74 -33.04
N HIS A 130 -51.11 -29.63 -31.86
CA HIS A 130 -52.51 -30.03 -31.70
C HIS A 130 -53.46 -29.17 -32.54
N ASN A 131 -53.04 -27.97 -32.99
CA ASN A 131 -53.77 -27.15 -33.96
C ASN A 131 -53.06 -27.16 -35.32
N SER A 132 -53.78 -26.83 -36.41
CA SER A 132 -53.18 -26.71 -37.74
C SER A 132 -52.21 -25.52 -37.78
N LYS A 133 -50.91 -25.81 -37.87
CA LYS A 133 -49.79 -24.85 -37.78
C LYS A 133 -48.80 -25.08 -38.92
N ALA A 134 -48.04 -24.05 -39.31
CA ALA A 134 -47.09 -24.18 -40.42
C ALA A 134 -45.99 -25.20 -40.09
N ILE A 135 -45.61 -26.04 -41.05
CA ILE A 135 -44.55 -27.04 -40.85
C ILE A 135 -43.22 -26.40 -40.40
N TRP A 136 -42.92 -25.19 -40.90
CA TRP A 136 -41.72 -24.45 -40.51
C TRP A 136 -41.67 -24.07 -39.02
N ASP A 137 -42.82 -23.93 -38.35
CA ASP A 137 -42.83 -23.71 -36.89
C ASP A 137 -42.16 -24.88 -36.14
N PHE A 138 -42.20 -26.12 -36.67
CA PHE A 138 -41.60 -27.30 -36.02
C PHE A 138 -40.08 -27.18 -35.93
N GLU A 139 -39.45 -26.72 -37.01
CA GLU A 139 -38.01 -26.50 -37.08
C GLU A 139 -37.56 -25.39 -36.10
N ILE A 140 -38.33 -24.30 -35.99
CA ILE A 140 -38.06 -23.22 -35.03
C ILE A 140 -38.13 -23.74 -33.60
N PHE A 141 -39.21 -24.46 -33.24
CA PHE A 141 -39.38 -25.02 -31.90
C PHE A 141 -38.26 -26.00 -31.53
N ASP A 142 -37.83 -26.85 -32.47
CA ASP A 142 -36.76 -27.81 -32.24
C ASP A 142 -35.38 -27.14 -32.09
N LYS A 143 -35.09 -26.13 -32.93
CA LYS A 143 -33.91 -25.26 -32.76
C LYS A 143 -33.95 -24.48 -31.45
N ALA A 144 -35.13 -24.08 -30.97
CA ALA A 144 -35.30 -23.32 -29.74
C ALA A 144 -35.02 -24.13 -28.47
N SER A 145 -35.44 -25.40 -28.40
CA SER A 145 -35.08 -26.29 -27.26
C SER A 145 -33.59 -26.64 -27.22
N ARG A 146 -32.85 -26.45 -28.32
CA ARG A 146 -31.41 -26.78 -28.43
C ARG A 146 -30.47 -25.58 -28.25
N GLY A 147 -30.98 -24.33 -28.20
CA GLY A 147 -30.10 -23.18 -27.98
C GLY A 147 -30.72 -21.79 -28.19
N PRO A 148 -29.99 -20.74 -27.79
CA PRO A 148 -30.48 -19.37 -27.71
C PRO A 148 -30.87 -18.75 -29.06
N TRP A 149 -30.18 -19.13 -30.15
CA TRP A 149 -30.48 -18.60 -31.48
C TRP A 149 -31.86 -19.04 -31.99
N GLY A 150 -32.20 -20.33 -31.80
CA GLY A 150 -33.55 -20.82 -32.09
C GLY A 150 -34.61 -20.21 -31.17
N ALA A 151 -34.26 -19.97 -29.91
CA ALA A 151 -35.14 -19.33 -28.94
C ALA A 151 -35.44 -17.86 -29.31
N ALA A 152 -34.44 -17.08 -29.74
CA ALA A 152 -34.62 -15.74 -30.27
C ALA A 152 -35.53 -15.72 -31.52
N LEU A 153 -35.35 -16.68 -32.43
CA LEU A 153 -36.22 -16.85 -33.60
C LEU A 153 -37.67 -17.20 -33.20
N LEU A 154 -37.86 -18.02 -32.16
CA LEU A 154 -39.18 -18.37 -31.62
C LEU A 154 -39.87 -17.18 -30.93
N LEU A 155 -39.12 -16.35 -30.19
CA LEU A 155 -39.63 -15.11 -29.60
C LEU A 155 -40.19 -14.18 -30.67
N TYR A 156 -39.40 -13.91 -31.72
CA TYR A 156 -39.82 -13.10 -32.87
C TYR A 156 -41.06 -13.70 -33.56
N ARG A 157 -41.05 -15.01 -33.84
CA ARG A 157 -42.15 -15.74 -34.49
C ARG A 157 -43.46 -15.70 -33.69
N THR A 158 -43.39 -15.84 -32.36
CA THR A 158 -44.57 -15.93 -31.48
C THR A 158 -45.01 -14.59 -30.89
N LYS A 159 -44.25 -13.51 -31.13
CA LYS A 159 -44.51 -12.14 -30.64
C LYS A 159 -44.75 -12.05 -29.13
N GLY A 160 -44.08 -12.90 -28.34
CA GLY A 160 -44.19 -12.94 -26.88
C GLY A 160 -45.51 -13.52 -26.31
N ARG A 161 -46.56 -13.72 -27.11
CA ARG A 161 -47.93 -14.01 -26.65
C ARG A 161 -48.22 -15.50 -26.34
N SER A 162 -47.19 -16.32 -26.09
CA SER A 162 -47.38 -17.77 -25.89
C SER A 162 -46.53 -18.31 -24.75
N LEU A 163 -46.97 -19.40 -24.12
CA LEU A 163 -46.22 -20.07 -23.05
C LEU A 163 -44.85 -20.55 -23.54
N ALA A 164 -44.74 -20.93 -24.82
CA ALA A 164 -43.47 -21.26 -25.47
C ALA A 164 -42.53 -20.05 -25.62
N ALA A 165 -43.06 -18.83 -25.75
CA ALA A 165 -42.27 -17.61 -25.76
C ALA A 165 -41.61 -17.37 -24.40
N LEU A 166 -42.27 -17.69 -23.28
CA LEU A 166 -41.66 -17.61 -21.95
C LEU A 166 -40.51 -18.62 -21.79
N GLY A 167 -40.67 -19.84 -22.31
CA GLY A 167 -39.59 -20.84 -22.36
C GLY A 167 -38.39 -20.38 -23.21
N ALA A 168 -38.65 -19.80 -24.37
CA ALA A 168 -37.61 -19.23 -25.22
C ALA A 168 -36.92 -18.01 -24.58
N LEU A 169 -37.67 -17.16 -23.86
CA LEU A 169 -37.10 -16.06 -23.09
C LEU A 169 -36.15 -16.58 -22.00
N LEU A 170 -36.53 -17.63 -21.29
CA LEU A 170 -35.66 -18.27 -20.29
C LEU A 170 -34.36 -18.80 -20.88
N ILE A 171 -34.41 -19.48 -22.03
CA ILE A 171 -33.20 -20.00 -22.71
C ILE A 171 -32.27 -18.87 -23.16
N VAL A 172 -32.81 -17.71 -23.57
CA VAL A 172 -31.99 -16.53 -23.91
C VAL A 172 -31.41 -15.88 -22.65
N LEU A 173 -32.20 -15.67 -21.59
CA LEU A 173 -31.74 -15.07 -20.34
C LEU A 173 -30.73 -15.96 -19.59
N LEU A 174 -30.81 -17.28 -19.74
CA LEU A 174 -29.87 -18.23 -19.13
C LEU A 174 -28.43 -18.07 -19.63
N LEU A 175 -28.19 -17.42 -20.78
CA LEU A 175 -26.83 -17.05 -21.19
C LEU A 175 -26.14 -16.07 -20.22
N GLY A 176 -26.91 -15.23 -19.53
CA GLY A 176 -26.36 -14.24 -18.60
C GLY A 176 -26.06 -14.79 -17.21
N ILE A 177 -26.59 -15.96 -16.82
CA ILE A 177 -26.61 -16.37 -15.40
C ILE A 177 -25.19 -16.51 -14.80
N ASP A 178 -24.22 -16.98 -15.57
CA ASP A 178 -22.83 -17.16 -15.13
C ASP A 178 -22.11 -15.81 -14.93
N THR A 179 -22.43 -14.76 -15.70
CA THR A 179 -21.82 -13.43 -15.49
C THR A 179 -22.38 -12.77 -14.24
N PHE A 180 -23.68 -12.95 -13.95
CA PHE A 180 -24.28 -12.50 -12.69
C PHE A 180 -23.66 -13.20 -11.49
N PHE A 181 -23.40 -14.52 -11.54
CA PHE A 181 -22.67 -15.22 -10.48
C PHE A 181 -21.26 -14.69 -10.26
N GLN A 182 -20.52 -14.36 -11.33
CA GLN A 182 -19.17 -13.78 -11.22
C GLN A 182 -19.18 -12.39 -10.54
N GLN A 183 -20.18 -11.55 -10.82
CA GLN A 183 -20.27 -10.19 -10.27
C GLN A 183 -20.75 -10.13 -8.80
N VAL A 184 -21.17 -11.26 -8.20
CA VAL A 184 -21.54 -11.32 -6.77
C VAL A 184 -20.34 -11.03 -5.87
N VAL A 185 -19.12 -11.43 -6.26
CA VAL A 185 -17.91 -11.27 -5.46
C VAL A 185 -17.17 -10.00 -5.88
N GLY A 186 -17.21 -8.97 -5.04
CA GLY A 186 -16.32 -7.83 -5.10
C GLY A 186 -15.20 -7.94 -4.06
N TYR A 187 -14.17 -7.11 -4.24
CA TYR A 187 -13.06 -6.97 -3.30
C TYR A 187 -12.93 -5.50 -2.88
N TYR A 188 -12.37 -5.26 -1.70
CA TYR A 188 -11.90 -3.95 -1.26
C TYR A 188 -10.67 -4.15 -0.38
N ASP A 189 -9.68 -3.26 -0.52
CA ASP A 189 -8.44 -3.37 0.23
C ASP A 189 -8.53 -2.55 1.52
N HIS A 190 -7.98 -3.09 2.61
CA HIS A 190 -7.98 -2.43 3.91
C HIS A 190 -6.73 -2.79 4.71
N TRP A 191 -6.33 -1.90 5.63
CA TRP A 191 -5.24 -2.16 6.55
C TRP A 191 -5.61 -3.29 7.53
N ALA A 192 -4.79 -4.34 7.55
CA ALA A 192 -4.88 -5.45 8.49
C ALA A 192 -3.63 -5.48 9.36
N LEU A 193 -3.81 -5.72 10.66
CA LEU A 193 -2.71 -5.93 11.60
C LEU A 193 -2.01 -7.26 11.28
N GLU A 194 -0.68 -7.27 11.31
CA GLU A 194 0.13 -8.48 11.18
C GLU A 194 0.66 -8.97 12.53
N ASN A 195 1.14 -10.22 12.57
CA ASN A 195 1.90 -10.77 13.70
C ASN A 195 3.35 -10.25 13.75
N LEU A 196 3.75 -9.40 12.80
CA LEU A 196 5.04 -8.71 12.78
C LEU A 196 4.93 -7.39 13.55
N THR A 197 6.05 -6.91 14.08
CA THR A 197 6.13 -5.63 14.79
C THR A 197 7.11 -4.68 14.10
N GLY A 198 6.81 -3.39 14.17
CA GLY A 198 7.81 -2.35 13.92
C GLY A 198 8.76 -2.24 15.12
N ALA A 199 9.99 -1.83 14.87
CA ALA A 199 11.02 -1.59 15.89
C ALA A 199 11.66 -0.22 15.66
N ILE A 200 11.73 0.61 16.70
CA ILE A 200 12.36 1.94 16.63
C ILE A 200 13.17 2.21 17.91
N PRO A 201 14.36 2.84 17.83
CA PRO A 201 15.16 3.15 19.01
C PRO A 201 14.68 4.40 19.75
N ARG A 202 14.78 4.33 21.08
CA ARG A 202 14.78 5.45 22.03
C ARG A 202 16.01 5.34 22.94
N VAL A 203 16.44 6.46 23.51
CA VAL A 203 17.56 6.49 24.47
C VAL A 203 17.06 6.85 25.85
N VAL A 204 17.60 6.14 26.85
CA VAL A 204 17.41 6.45 28.27
C VAL A 204 18.68 7.09 28.84
N HIS A 205 19.83 6.48 28.61
CA HIS A 205 21.14 7.04 28.96
C HIS A 205 22.03 7.07 27.72
N TYR A 206 22.60 8.24 27.39
CA TYR A 206 23.54 8.36 26.29
C TYR A 206 24.97 8.09 26.78
N ASN A 207 25.60 7.08 26.18
CA ASN A 207 26.89 6.54 26.60
C ASN A 207 27.65 6.03 25.35
N PRO A 208 28.22 6.95 24.55
CA PRO A 208 28.98 6.62 23.34
C PRO A 208 30.31 5.95 23.68
N VAL A 209 30.98 5.36 22.68
CA VAL A 209 32.26 4.66 22.86
C VAL A 209 33.36 5.66 23.20
N TRP A 210 33.75 5.73 24.48
CA TRP A 210 34.83 6.59 24.93
C TRP A 210 36.20 6.09 24.46
N ILE A 211 36.93 6.96 23.76
CA ILE A 211 38.31 6.75 23.33
C ILE A 211 39.14 7.93 23.88
N PRO A 212 39.99 7.72 24.91
CA PRO A 212 40.76 8.81 25.52
C PRO A 212 41.81 9.35 24.54
N THR A 213 41.90 10.67 24.44
CA THR A 213 42.86 11.36 23.58
C THR A 213 43.96 11.95 24.45
N TYR A 214 45.22 11.79 24.04
CA TYR A 214 46.38 12.25 24.80
C TYR A 214 47.16 13.34 24.04
N GLN A 215 47.41 14.48 24.69
CA GLN A 215 48.25 15.56 24.19
C GLN A 215 49.42 15.78 25.15
N SER A 216 50.65 15.76 24.63
CA SER A 216 51.87 15.94 25.43
C SER A 216 52.01 14.99 26.63
N GLY A 217 51.39 13.80 26.57
CA GLY A 217 51.39 12.79 27.64
C GLY A 217 50.26 12.93 28.68
N TYR A 218 49.44 13.98 28.60
CA TYR A 218 48.26 14.18 29.44
C TYR A 218 46.99 13.80 28.67
N GLU A 219 46.01 13.24 29.36
CA GLU A 219 44.67 13.08 28.77
C GLU A 219 44.03 14.46 28.58
N ILE A 220 43.46 14.68 27.40
CA ILE A 220 42.65 15.86 27.08
C ILE A 220 41.21 15.44 26.82
N VAL A 221 40.28 16.35 27.07
CA VAL A 221 38.86 16.15 26.75
C VAL A 221 38.71 15.89 25.24
N ALA A 222 38.00 14.82 24.90
CA ALA A 222 37.72 14.45 23.52
C ALA A 222 36.53 15.26 22.96
N GLN A 223 36.25 15.10 21.67
CA GLN A 223 34.98 15.48 21.06
C GLN A 223 34.21 14.20 20.73
N ASP A 224 32.89 14.17 20.94
CA ASP A 224 32.08 13.06 20.45
C ASP A 224 32.08 13.07 18.91
N THR A 225 32.62 12.00 18.31
CA THR A 225 32.87 11.94 16.87
C THR A 225 31.59 11.89 16.05
N ASP A 226 30.58 11.22 16.58
CA ASP A 226 29.37 10.89 15.84
C ASP A 226 28.47 12.13 15.76
N ILE A 227 28.37 12.87 16.87
CA ILE A 227 27.69 14.18 16.91
C ILE A 227 28.50 15.23 16.13
N LEU A 228 29.84 15.23 16.20
CA LEU A 228 30.70 16.15 15.45
C LEU A 228 30.55 15.99 13.94
N ASP A 229 30.47 14.75 13.44
CA ASP A 229 30.34 14.46 12.02
C ASP A 229 28.98 14.92 11.45
N ALA A 230 27.90 14.80 12.23
CA ALA A 230 26.59 15.36 11.88
C ALA A 230 26.63 16.92 11.86
N LEU A 231 27.09 17.54 12.95
CA LEU A 231 27.12 19.01 13.12
C LEU A 231 28.07 19.72 12.13
N ARG A 232 29.00 19.01 11.49
CA ARG A 232 29.93 19.58 10.49
C ARG A 232 29.21 20.24 9.31
N SER A 233 27.99 19.82 8.97
CA SER A 233 27.19 20.49 7.92
C SER A 233 26.52 21.76 8.43
N ASP A 234 26.03 21.76 9.66
CA ASP A 234 25.41 22.93 10.31
C ASP A 234 26.41 24.06 10.58
N PHE A 235 27.66 23.74 10.96
CA PHE A 235 28.69 24.75 11.21
C PHE A 235 29.26 25.42 9.94
N TYR A 236 29.26 24.73 8.78
CA TYR A 236 30.05 25.15 7.60
C TYR A 236 29.37 25.04 6.24
N ARG A 237 28.09 24.62 6.19
CA ARG A 237 27.32 24.41 4.95
C ARG A 237 25.87 24.89 5.13
N ASN A 238 24.94 24.38 4.32
CA ASN A 238 23.53 24.70 4.35
C ASN A 238 22.72 23.84 5.35
N GLY A 239 23.36 23.41 6.44
CA GLY A 239 22.77 22.52 7.45
C GLY A 239 22.67 21.06 7.01
N THR A 240 21.84 20.29 7.73
CA THR A 240 21.46 18.92 7.38
C THR A 240 20.22 18.91 6.47
N GLU A 241 20.25 18.10 5.41
CA GLU A 241 19.10 17.85 4.52
C GLU A 241 18.50 16.46 4.83
N PRO A 242 17.16 16.31 4.82
CA PRO A 242 16.52 15.04 5.16
C PRO A 242 16.81 13.98 4.09
N MET A 243 17.27 12.80 4.52
CA MET A 243 17.66 11.73 3.60
C MET A 243 16.43 11.15 2.88
N ALA A 244 16.48 11.13 1.55
CA ALA A 244 15.45 10.53 0.72
C ALA A 244 15.50 9.00 0.80
N TYR A 245 14.35 8.37 1.04
CA TYR A 245 14.20 6.92 1.15
C TYR A 245 13.00 6.44 0.32
N GLY A 246 13.29 5.87 -0.85
CA GLY A 246 12.26 5.58 -1.85
C GLY A 246 11.60 6.86 -2.36
N ASN A 247 10.30 7.01 -2.10
CA ASN A 247 9.53 8.23 -2.42
C ASN A 247 9.37 9.19 -1.23
N GLY A 248 9.82 8.80 -0.03
CA GLY A 248 9.67 9.57 1.20
C GLY A 248 10.99 10.10 1.73
N THR A 249 10.97 10.66 2.94
CA THR A 249 12.16 10.99 3.74
C THR A 249 12.23 10.12 5.00
N ARG A 250 13.44 9.88 5.50
CA ARG A 250 13.69 9.08 6.70
C ARG A 250 14.98 9.57 7.41
N PRO A 251 14.99 9.71 8.76
CA PRO A 251 16.22 9.96 9.50
C PRO A 251 17.12 8.72 9.58
N ASP A 252 18.42 8.93 9.74
CA ASP A 252 19.41 7.84 9.85
C ASP A 252 19.45 7.23 11.27
N ILE A 253 18.36 6.57 11.62
CA ILE A 253 18.20 5.78 12.86
C ILE A 253 17.94 4.31 12.49
N PRO A 254 18.30 3.34 13.35
CA PRO A 254 18.04 1.90 13.15
C PRO A 254 16.54 1.50 13.32
N LEU A 255 15.66 2.24 12.67
CA LEU A 255 14.23 1.96 12.46
C LEU A 255 14.04 0.75 11.52
N SER A 256 13.17 -0.17 11.92
CA SER A 256 12.70 -1.30 11.09
C SER A 256 11.17 -1.34 11.07
N CYS A 257 10.59 -1.32 9.86
CA CYS A 257 9.19 -1.66 9.62
C CYS A 257 9.14 -2.78 8.58
N PRO A 258 8.67 -3.99 8.92
CA PRO A 258 8.67 -5.14 8.00
C PRO A 258 7.44 -5.18 7.06
N THR A 259 6.58 -4.15 7.09
CA THR A 259 5.38 -4.02 6.26
C THR A 259 5.32 -2.62 5.63
N SER A 260 4.25 -2.31 4.87
CA SER A 260 4.09 -0.99 4.23
C SER A 260 3.62 0.12 5.17
N ARG A 261 3.17 -0.20 6.39
CA ARG A 261 2.83 0.78 7.43
C ARG A 261 3.15 0.25 8.83
N CYS A 262 3.75 1.08 9.68
CA CYS A 262 3.94 0.81 11.11
C CYS A 262 3.57 2.02 11.97
N ASP A 263 2.82 1.77 13.04
CA ASP A 263 2.37 2.78 14.00
C ASP A 263 2.94 2.45 15.38
N TRP A 264 3.70 3.37 16.00
CA TRP A 264 4.23 3.20 17.36
C TRP A 264 3.35 3.93 18.39
N PRO A 265 3.25 3.41 19.63
CA PRO A 265 2.67 4.15 20.74
C PRO A 265 3.54 5.37 21.09
N GLU A 266 3.00 6.29 21.89
CA GLU A 266 3.80 7.37 22.47
C GLU A 266 4.90 6.80 23.39
N TYR A 267 6.11 7.34 23.27
CA TYR A 267 7.28 7.00 24.09
C TYR A 267 8.11 8.25 24.42
N GLU A 268 8.91 8.19 25.47
CA GLU A 268 9.84 9.26 25.84
C GLU A 268 11.27 8.90 25.44
N THR A 269 12.03 9.81 24.83
CA THR A 269 13.47 9.64 24.57
C THR A 269 14.29 10.81 25.10
N LEU A 270 15.51 10.54 25.55
CA LEU A 270 16.55 11.56 25.66
C LEU A 270 16.81 12.15 24.27
N ALA A 271 16.89 13.47 24.20
CA ALA A 271 16.98 14.26 22.98
C ALA A 271 17.71 15.59 23.26
N VAL A 272 17.99 16.35 22.21
CA VAL A 272 18.43 17.75 22.30
C VAL A 272 17.23 18.66 21.96
N CYS A 273 17.09 19.76 22.69
CA CYS A 273 16.09 20.79 22.46
C CYS A 273 16.78 22.16 22.30
N SER A 274 16.35 22.90 21.27
CA SER A 274 16.76 24.27 20.98
C SER A 274 15.79 25.31 21.54
N LYS A 275 16.31 26.49 21.89
CA LYS A 275 15.54 27.75 21.97
C LYS A 275 16.37 28.88 21.37
N CYS A 276 15.71 29.84 20.73
CA CYS A 276 16.33 31.09 20.28
C CYS A 276 15.36 32.25 20.55
N GLU A 277 15.84 33.34 21.14
CA GLU A 277 15.06 34.56 21.42
C GLU A 277 15.84 35.82 21.03
N ASP A 278 15.13 36.84 20.54
CA ASP A 278 15.72 38.15 20.29
C ASP A 278 15.98 38.88 21.63
N VAL A 279 17.22 39.32 21.82
CA VAL A 279 17.70 40.04 23.00
C VAL A 279 18.27 41.42 22.65
N SER A 280 18.07 41.89 21.41
CA SER A 280 18.55 43.20 20.94
C SER A 280 18.11 44.35 21.86
N ASP A 281 16.83 44.36 22.26
CA ASP A 281 16.26 45.35 23.20
C ASP A 281 16.70 45.15 24.67
N SER A 282 17.23 43.97 25.01
CA SER A 282 17.73 43.65 26.36
C SER A 282 19.20 44.01 26.55
N LEU A 283 19.89 44.41 25.47
CA LEU A 283 21.31 44.72 25.45
C LEU A 283 21.54 46.24 25.31
N ASN A 284 22.50 46.78 26.07
CA ASN A 284 22.92 48.17 25.92
C ASN A 284 23.85 48.33 24.70
N LEU A 285 23.25 48.34 23.50
CA LEU A 285 23.94 48.45 22.22
C LEU A 285 24.26 49.91 21.90
N THR A 286 25.54 50.29 22.03
CA THR A 286 26.00 51.66 21.72
C THR A 286 26.79 51.68 20.41
N TYR A 287 26.41 52.55 19.46
CA TYR A 287 27.26 52.84 18.28
C TYR A 287 28.36 53.83 18.67
N THR A 288 29.63 53.45 18.43
CA THR A 288 30.78 54.32 18.69
C THR A 288 31.98 53.94 17.82
N CYS A 289 33.03 54.77 17.83
CA CYS A 289 34.33 54.49 17.22
C CYS A 289 35.39 54.43 18.31
N LEU A 290 35.99 53.25 18.53
CA LEU A 290 36.99 53.00 19.58
C LEU A 290 38.28 52.44 18.98
N ASN A 291 39.43 52.78 19.57
CA ASN A 291 40.70 52.11 19.27
C ASN A 291 40.79 50.86 20.15
N THR A 292 40.69 49.68 19.55
CA THR A 292 40.55 48.39 20.26
C THR A 292 41.31 47.27 19.54
N THR A 293 41.44 46.12 20.18
CA THR A 293 42.04 44.91 19.58
C THR A 293 41.23 44.44 18.39
N LEU A 294 41.89 44.11 17.27
CA LEU A 294 41.26 43.49 16.10
C LEU A 294 41.14 41.96 16.28
N ASP A 295 40.59 41.54 17.42
CA ASP A 295 40.39 40.13 17.81
C ASP A 295 39.55 39.35 16.78
N TRP A 296 38.66 40.04 16.07
CA TRP A 296 37.72 39.49 15.08
C TRP A 296 38.24 39.46 13.63
N SER A 297 39.36 40.11 13.30
CA SER A 297 39.80 40.29 11.88
C SER A 297 40.30 38.99 11.25
N ALA A 298 39.87 38.69 10.03
CA ALA A 298 40.38 37.58 9.21
C ALA A 298 41.69 37.91 8.45
N LYS A 299 42.20 39.14 8.58
CA LYS A 299 43.53 39.54 8.07
C LYS A 299 44.67 39.21 9.03
N TRP A 300 44.38 39.03 10.32
CA TRP A 300 45.38 38.63 11.32
C TRP A 300 45.84 37.19 11.05
N ARG A 301 47.16 36.98 11.04
CA ARG A 301 47.83 35.69 10.78
C ARG A 301 49.01 35.49 11.73
N GLY A 302 48.88 35.97 12.96
CA GLY A 302 49.95 35.89 13.95
C GLY A 302 50.16 34.44 14.42
N PRO A 303 51.35 34.12 14.98
CA PRO A 303 51.51 32.92 15.79
C PRO A 303 50.52 32.94 16.97
N VAL A 304 50.00 31.76 17.33
CA VAL A 304 49.18 31.56 18.55
C VAL A 304 49.92 32.15 19.76
N GLY A 305 49.22 32.95 20.56
CA GLY A 305 49.79 33.64 21.72
C GLY A 305 50.49 34.99 21.42
N THR A 306 50.53 35.46 20.17
CA THR A 306 50.87 36.87 19.90
C THR A 306 49.63 37.77 20.07
N PRO A 307 49.75 38.94 20.73
CA PRO A 307 48.60 39.83 20.96
C PRO A 307 48.05 40.38 19.64
N TYR A 308 46.73 40.53 19.56
CA TYR A 308 46.07 41.13 18.41
C TYR A 308 46.52 42.58 18.20
N SER A 309 46.66 42.98 16.94
CA SER A 309 46.92 44.38 16.57
C SER A 309 45.75 45.27 16.96
N ASN A 310 46.00 46.43 17.56
CA ASN A 310 44.98 47.44 17.81
C ASN A 310 44.68 48.26 16.55
N GLY A 311 43.44 48.76 16.44
CA GLY A 311 43.03 49.71 15.41
C GLY A 311 41.72 50.41 15.74
N THR A 312 41.46 51.53 15.07
CA THR A 312 40.18 52.25 15.20
C THR A 312 39.06 51.49 14.50
N VAL A 313 38.04 51.10 15.25
CA VAL A 313 36.87 50.37 14.75
C VAL A 313 35.59 51.14 15.09
N CYS A 314 34.75 51.35 14.09
CA CYS A 314 33.45 51.99 14.23
C CYS A 314 32.34 50.93 14.12
N GLY A 315 31.41 50.89 15.09
CA GLY A 315 30.36 49.88 15.11
C GLY A 315 29.52 49.87 16.39
N HIS A 316 28.69 48.85 16.53
CA HIS A 316 27.88 48.60 17.71
C HIS A 316 28.62 47.71 18.71
N PHE A 317 28.72 48.18 19.95
CA PHE A 317 29.37 47.48 21.05
C PHE A 317 28.36 47.18 22.17
N ILE A 318 28.48 46.01 22.80
CA ILE A 318 27.94 45.76 24.15
C ILE A 318 28.84 46.49 25.15
N ASN A 319 28.24 47.22 26.08
CA ASN A 319 28.94 47.87 27.20
C ASN A 319 30.14 48.73 26.74
N ALA A 320 29.92 49.60 25.77
CA ALA A 320 30.95 50.44 25.13
C ALA A 320 31.80 51.31 26.09
N THR A 321 31.30 51.57 27.30
CA THR A 321 31.95 52.36 28.35
C THR A 321 32.59 51.53 29.46
N SER A 322 32.69 50.21 29.29
CA SER A 322 33.37 49.29 30.22
C SER A 322 34.85 49.08 29.85
N ASP A 323 35.62 48.47 30.76
CA ASP A 323 37.04 48.18 30.55
C ASP A 323 37.33 47.18 29.41
N ARG A 324 36.31 46.44 28.95
CA ARG A 324 36.41 45.40 27.90
C ARG A 324 35.19 45.47 26.94
N PRO A 325 35.07 46.52 26.11
CA PRO A 325 33.91 46.72 25.24
C PRO A 325 33.90 45.72 24.08
N VAL A 326 32.80 44.96 23.92
CA VAL A 326 32.72 43.88 22.93
C VAL A 326 31.99 44.35 21.67
N LEU A 327 32.72 44.49 20.57
CA LEU A 327 32.17 44.80 19.25
C LEU A 327 31.32 43.64 18.73
N LEU A 328 30.07 43.91 18.36
CA LEU A 328 29.18 42.96 17.70
C LEU A 328 29.25 43.03 16.17
N THR A 329 29.07 44.24 15.61
CA THR A 329 29.11 44.51 14.16
C THR A 329 29.72 45.89 13.92
N GLY A 330 30.55 46.03 12.90
CA GLY A 330 31.32 47.26 12.67
C GLY A 330 32.35 47.11 11.56
N PHE A 331 33.23 48.11 11.42
CA PHE A 331 34.29 48.13 10.42
C PHE A 331 35.54 48.89 10.89
N VAL A 332 36.71 48.49 10.37
CA VAL A 332 37.98 49.19 10.62
C VAL A 332 37.99 50.52 9.85
N ALA A 333 38.31 51.61 10.54
CA ALA A 333 38.45 52.94 9.93
C ALA A 333 39.91 53.18 9.52
N ASN A 334 40.21 53.19 8.22
CA ASN A 334 41.57 53.45 7.72
C ASN A 334 41.84 54.97 7.67
N GLY A 335 42.16 55.54 8.82
CA GLY A 335 42.48 56.97 8.97
C GLY A 335 41.36 57.75 9.67
N ILE A 336 41.73 58.82 10.36
CA ILE A 336 40.82 59.60 11.23
C ILE A 336 39.92 60.56 10.41
N ASN A 337 40.37 60.97 9.21
CA ASN A 337 39.83 62.12 8.49
C ASN A 337 39.11 61.78 7.16
N ASP A 338 39.06 60.51 6.73
CA ASP A 338 38.42 60.12 5.48
C ASP A 338 37.42 58.95 5.69
N PRO A 339 36.10 59.21 5.63
CA PRO A 339 35.08 58.16 5.74
C PRO A 339 35.00 57.22 4.52
N SER A 340 35.65 57.54 3.39
CA SER A 340 35.54 56.76 2.15
C SER A 340 36.39 55.49 2.14
N THR A 341 37.51 55.47 2.88
CA THR A 341 38.44 54.33 2.97
C THR A 341 38.04 53.30 4.03
N THR A 342 36.79 52.84 3.98
CA THR A 342 36.28 51.76 4.85
C THR A 342 37.12 50.48 4.73
N GLY A 343 37.49 49.90 5.87
CA GLY A 343 38.32 48.69 5.95
C GLY A 343 37.53 47.39 5.95
N GLU A 344 38.09 46.38 6.63
CA GLU A 344 37.38 45.12 6.87
C GLU A 344 36.15 45.37 7.76
N ALA A 345 35.07 44.63 7.53
CA ALA A 345 33.81 44.77 8.26
C ALA A 345 33.30 43.43 8.82
N LEU A 346 32.70 43.47 10.02
CA LEU A 346 32.18 42.34 10.79
C LEU A 346 30.66 42.22 10.61
N LEU A 347 30.23 41.13 9.97
CA LEU A 347 28.84 40.86 9.57
C LEU A 347 28.07 39.99 10.56
N VAL A 348 28.78 39.05 11.21
CA VAL A 348 28.27 38.16 12.27
C VAL A 348 29.37 37.97 13.32
N ARG A 349 29.01 37.98 14.60
CA ARG A 349 29.85 37.53 15.71
C ARG A 349 29.06 36.57 16.59
N LEU A 350 29.62 35.39 16.84
CA LEU A 350 29.20 34.55 17.95
C LEU A 350 29.96 35.01 19.21
N VAL A 351 29.22 35.37 20.25
CA VAL A 351 29.75 35.73 21.58
C VAL A 351 29.36 34.62 22.55
N PRO A 352 30.29 33.77 23.01
CA PRO A 352 29.99 32.75 24.01
C PRO A 352 29.57 33.41 25.33
N LEU A 353 28.53 32.88 25.97
CA LEU A 353 28.13 33.30 27.33
C LEU A 353 28.83 32.49 28.44
N THR A 354 29.63 31.48 28.08
CA THR A 354 30.61 30.82 28.97
C THR A 354 32.01 31.04 28.43
N ASN A 355 32.92 31.55 29.25
CA ASN A 355 34.29 31.88 28.89
C ASN A 355 35.06 30.65 28.38
N TRP A 356 35.75 30.79 27.25
CA TRP A 356 36.49 29.71 26.58
C TRP A 356 37.54 29.03 27.48
N ASP A 357 38.53 29.80 27.96
CA ASP A 357 39.69 29.25 28.67
C ASP A 357 39.36 28.76 30.09
N THR A 358 38.41 29.43 30.74
CA THR A 358 38.14 29.24 32.17
C THR A 358 36.82 28.55 32.48
N ARG A 359 35.94 28.39 31.48
CA ARG A 359 34.56 27.89 31.61
C ARG A 359 33.72 28.60 32.67
N MET A 360 34.07 29.84 33.02
CA MET A 360 33.29 30.71 33.91
C MET A 360 32.13 31.37 33.14
N PRO A 361 30.97 31.63 33.78
CA PRO A 361 29.89 32.38 33.16
C PRO A 361 30.30 33.83 32.88
N GLU A 362 30.06 34.30 31.66
CA GLU A 362 30.21 35.71 31.28
C GLU A 362 28.89 36.47 31.52
N TYR A 363 28.96 37.80 31.57
CA TYR A 363 27.80 38.70 31.75
C TYR A 363 26.90 38.40 32.97
N GLY A 364 27.43 37.71 34.00
CA GLY A 364 26.73 37.40 35.25
C GLY A 364 26.57 35.90 35.46
N VAL A 365 25.43 35.34 35.04
CA VAL A 365 25.08 33.91 35.23
C VAL A 365 25.30 33.06 33.97
N GLY A 366 25.89 33.62 32.91
CA GLY A 366 26.23 32.86 31.69
C GLY A 366 25.06 32.62 30.74
N SER A 367 23.96 33.35 30.93
CA SER A 367 22.77 33.39 30.07
C SER A 367 22.02 34.72 30.31
N ILE A 368 21.23 35.22 29.35
CA ILE A 368 20.42 36.43 29.44
C ILE A 368 18.92 36.06 29.56
N ARG A 369 18.39 35.20 28.69
CA ARG A 369 17.02 34.68 28.72
C ARG A 369 16.95 33.34 29.44
N PHE A 370 17.82 32.40 29.09
CA PHE A 370 17.72 30.99 29.47
C PHE A 370 18.39 30.66 30.82
N LYS A 371 18.35 31.62 31.74
CA LYS A 371 18.93 31.56 33.10
C LYS A 371 18.35 30.45 33.98
N ASP A 372 17.23 29.87 33.55
CA ASP A 372 16.58 28.71 34.15
C ASP A 372 17.30 27.39 33.80
N VAL A 373 17.97 27.32 32.64
CA VAL A 373 18.64 26.10 32.16
C VAL A 373 20.11 26.08 32.63
N ARG A 374 20.38 25.24 33.64
CA ARG A 374 21.67 25.19 34.35
C ARG A 374 22.79 24.44 33.61
N GLN A 375 22.46 23.58 32.64
CA GLN A 375 23.43 22.77 31.88
C GLN A 375 23.13 22.82 30.36
N PRO A 376 23.28 23.98 29.70
CA PRO A 376 23.20 24.07 28.24
C PRO A 376 24.40 23.36 27.60
N ILE A 377 24.17 22.74 26.45
CA ILE A 377 25.22 22.20 25.56
C ILE A 377 25.95 23.36 24.85
N PHE A 378 25.17 24.38 24.52
CA PHE A 378 25.59 25.63 23.88
C PHE A 378 24.71 26.76 24.39
N ASP A 379 25.30 27.90 24.75
CA ASP A 379 24.60 29.18 24.90
C ASP A 379 25.53 30.32 24.42
N ALA A 380 25.02 31.14 23.49
CA ALA A 380 25.76 32.23 22.87
C ALA A 380 24.84 33.29 22.26
N LEU A 381 25.34 34.52 22.19
CA LEU A 381 24.72 35.60 21.42
C LEU A 381 25.21 35.53 19.97
N ILE A 382 24.27 35.42 19.03
CA ILE A 382 24.52 35.47 17.59
C ILE A 382 24.14 36.87 17.09
N ALA A 383 25.09 37.79 17.16
CA ALA A 383 24.89 39.15 16.66
C ALA A 383 25.14 39.21 15.16
N SER A 384 24.19 39.70 14.37
CA SER A 384 24.28 39.73 12.90
C SER A 384 23.67 40.98 12.27
N THR A 385 24.12 41.29 11.04
CA THR A 385 23.67 42.46 10.27
C THR A 385 22.38 42.17 9.49
N PRO A 386 21.27 42.91 9.72
CA PRO A 386 19.94 42.55 9.21
C PRO A 386 19.84 42.55 7.67
N ASN A 387 20.52 43.48 6.99
CA ASN A 387 20.58 43.57 5.52
C ASN A 387 22.04 43.50 5.03
N GLY A 388 22.86 42.65 5.67
CA GLY A 388 24.26 42.43 5.30
C GLY A 388 25.13 43.71 5.33
N THR A 389 26.13 43.75 4.45
CA THR A 389 27.23 44.74 4.41
C THR A 389 26.77 46.21 4.49
N ASN A 390 25.74 46.57 3.74
CA ASN A 390 25.22 47.95 3.69
C ASN A 390 24.73 48.43 5.07
N SER A 391 24.18 47.53 5.89
CA SER A 391 23.69 47.84 7.24
C SER A 391 24.76 48.47 8.13
N ILE A 392 26.01 47.98 8.01
CA ILE A 392 27.15 48.42 8.82
C ILE A 392 27.45 49.89 8.55
N PHE A 393 27.60 50.24 7.27
CA PHE A 393 27.95 51.60 6.84
C PHE A 393 26.78 52.59 7.06
N SER A 394 25.54 52.11 6.95
CA SER A 394 24.33 52.85 7.31
C SER A 394 24.07 52.97 8.82
N ARG A 395 24.96 52.44 9.68
CA ARG A 395 24.86 52.45 11.16
C ARG A 395 23.57 51.83 11.70
N VAL A 396 23.02 50.82 11.01
CA VAL A 396 21.86 50.06 11.47
C VAL A 396 22.29 49.11 12.59
N ALA A 397 21.51 49.04 13.67
CA ALA A 397 21.77 48.13 14.79
C ALA A 397 21.79 46.66 14.33
N PRO A 398 22.64 45.79 14.91
CA PRO A 398 22.56 44.36 14.67
C PRO A 398 21.29 43.77 15.28
N VAL A 399 20.79 42.70 14.67
CA VAL A 399 19.88 41.77 15.34
C VAL A 399 20.73 40.83 16.18
N VAL A 400 20.41 40.70 17.46
CA VAL A 400 21.15 39.86 18.41
C VAL A 400 20.18 38.86 19.02
N ASN A 401 20.25 37.62 18.54
CA ASN A 401 19.53 36.51 19.16
C ASN A 401 20.45 35.80 20.16
N GLU A 402 19.88 35.39 21.29
CA GLU A 402 20.47 34.39 22.16
C GLU A 402 19.93 33.03 21.72
N CYS A 403 20.81 32.08 21.44
CA CYS A 403 20.43 30.73 21.01
C CYS A 403 21.10 29.68 21.89
N MET A 404 20.28 28.78 22.42
CA MET A 404 20.66 27.71 23.33
C MET A 404 20.35 26.34 22.73
N LEU A 405 21.24 25.38 22.98
CA LEU A 405 20.95 23.95 22.90
C LEU A 405 21.04 23.34 24.30
N SER A 406 20.09 22.48 24.63
CA SER A 406 19.94 21.87 25.95
C SER A 406 19.55 20.41 25.84
N TRP A 407 19.96 19.58 26.80
CA TRP A 407 19.45 18.21 26.89
C TRP A 407 18.01 18.22 27.41
N CYS A 408 17.16 17.41 26.78
CA CYS A 408 15.75 17.33 27.11
C CYS A 408 15.21 15.89 27.00
N VAL A 409 14.03 15.66 27.56
CA VAL A 409 13.24 14.45 27.28
C VAL A 409 12.09 14.85 26.37
N GLN A 410 12.00 14.22 25.20
CA GLN A 410 10.88 14.42 24.27
C GLN A 410 9.91 13.24 24.36
N THR A 411 8.63 13.53 24.61
CA THR A 411 7.52 12.61 24.36
C THR A 411 7.22 12.64 22.87
N VAL A 412 7.37 11.51 22.21
CA VAL A 412 7.38 11.34 20.76
C VAL A 412 6.33 10.33 20.35
N LYS A 413 5.68 10.58 19.21
CA LYS A 413 4.78 9.67 18.52
C LYS A 413 5.26 9.50 17.08
N SER A 414 5.51 8.26 16.67
CA SER A 414 6.13 7.93 15.38
C SER A 414 5.19 7.12 14.48
N THR A 415 5.20 7.44 13.19
CA THR A 415 4.50 6.69 12.14
C THR A 415 5.38 6.50 10.91
N TYR A 416 5.25 5.36 10.25
CA TYR A 416 5.93 5.06 9.00
C TYR A 416 4.91 4.52 8.01
N GLU A 417 4.79 5.12 6.84
CA GLU A 417 3.86 4.69 5.79
C GLU A 417 4.49 4.85 4.39
N TRP A 418 4.47 3.77 3.61
CA TRP A 418 4.96 3.67 2.22
C TRP A 418 6.40 4.17 1.95
N GLY A 419 7.25 4.22 2.98
CA GLY A 419 8.65 4.65 2.89
C GLY A 419 8.93 6.02 3.54
N THR A 420 7.89 6.81 3.80
CA THR A 420 7.98 8.06 4.55
C THR A 420 7.95 7.76 6.05
N TYR A 421 8.82 8.43 6.80
CA TYR A 421 8.79 8.45 8.26
C TYR A 421 8.35 9.83 8.75
N GLU A 422 7.38 9.85 9.67
CA GLU A 422 6.85 11.07 10.30
C GLU A 422 6.91 10.94 11.84
N GLU A 423 7.27 12.03 12.50
CA GLU A 423 7.48 12.10 13.95
C GLU A 423 6.82 13.35 14.54
N GLU A 424 5.96 13.16 15.54
CA GLU A 424 5.21 14.21 16.23
C GLU A 424 5.75 14.36 17.66
N ILE A 425 6.31 15.53 17.99
CA ILE A 425 6.80 15.86 19.34
C ILE A 425 5.60 16.34 20.17
N VAL A 426 5.06 15.45 21.02
CA VAL A 426 3.86 15.68 21.83
C VAL A 426 4.14 16.60 23.02
N SER A 427 5.34 16.50 23.62
CA SER A 427 5.85 17.48 24.60
C SER A 427 7.34 17.31 24.84
N SER A 428 8.04 18.38 25.20
CA SER A 428 9.43 18.34 25.69
C SER A 428 9.53 18.73 27.16
N TYR A 429 10.52 18.18 27.86
CA TYR A 429 10.88 18.51 29.24
C TYR A 429 12.37 18.84 29.34
N VAL A 430 12.68 19.98 29.96
CA VAL A 430 14.03 20.44 30.31
C VAL A 430 14.05 20.67 31.82
N ASP A 431 15.15 20.34 32.51
CA ASP A 431 15.28 20.72 33.94
C ASP A 431 15.63 22.22 34.04
N SER A 432 14.59 23.03 34.22
CA SER A 432 14.65 24.47 34.42
C SER A 432 14.42 24.90 35.88
N ASN A 433 14.25 23.94 36.79
CA ASN A 433 13.67 24.19 38.13
C ASN A 433 14.70 24.00 39.26
N ASN A 434 15.97 23.78 38.92
CA ASN A 434 17.04 23.31 39.81
C ASN A 434 18.26 24.25 39.78
N THR A 435 18.00 25.55 40.00
CA THR A 435 19.00 26.63 39.98
C THR A 435 19.89 26.69 41.23
N ASP A 436 19.50 25.99 42.31
CA ASP A 436 20.06 26.15 43.67
C ASP A 436 21.35 25.33 43.93
N GLY A 437 22.18 25.15 42.90
CA GLY A 437 23.37 24.30 42.95
C GLY A 437 24.58 24.92 42.24
N SER A 438 25.78 24.61 42.73
CA SER A 438 27.04 25.18 42.24
C SER A 438 27.27 24.98 40.74
N TRP A 439 28.04 25.90 40.16
CA TRP A 439 28.50 25.84 38.77
C TRP A 439 29.23 24.50 38.50
N PRO A 440 28.97 23.81 37.38
CA PRO A 440 29.45 22.44 37.16
C PRO A 440 30.92 22.33 36.76
N TRP A 441 31.55 23.45 36.38
CA TRP A 441 32.96 23.51 36.02
C TRP A 441 33.83 23.92 37.21
N TYR A 442 34.92 23.18 37.43
CA TYR A 442 35.99 23.53 38.35
C TYR A 442 37.28 23.79 37.56
N THR A 443 37.87 24.96 37.76
CA THR A 443 38.96 25.49 36.94
C THR A 443 40.15 25.88 37.79
N PHE A 444 41.36 25.49 37.38
CA PHE A 444 42.59 25.77 38.12
C PHE A 444 43.78 26.06 37.19
N PRO A 445 44.70 26.97 37.57
CA PRO A 445 45.88 27.29 36.79
C PRO A 445 46.94 26.20 36.89
N THR A 446 47.70 26.01 35.81
CA THR A 446 48.87 25.12 35.73
C THR A 446 50.05 25.88 35.10
N PRO A 447 51.29 25.39 35.20
CA PRO A 447 52.46 26.06 34.60
C PRO A 447 52.39 26.27 33.08
N ASN A 448 51.56 25.50 32.37
CA ASN A 448 51.46 25.49 30.90
C ASN A 448 50.11 26.03 30.38
N GLY A 449 49.22 26.53 31.25
CA GLY A 449 47.89 27.01 30.89
C GLY A 449 46.81 26.73 31.95
N THR A 450 45.55 26.92 31.60
CA THR A 450 44.40 26.64 32.49
C THR A 450 43.92 25.20 32.29
N PHE A 451 43.56 24.50 33.36
CA PHE A 451 42.88 23.20 33.31
C PHE A 451 41.48 23.32 33.90
N TYR A 452 40.49 22.67 33.30
CA TYR A 452 39.10 22.67 33.75
C TYR A 452 38.53 21.25 33.80
N VAL A 453 37.60 21.01 34.73
CA VAL A 453 36.94 19.70 34.95
C VAL A 453 35.44 19.93 35.14
N TYR A 454 34.62 19.15 34.45
CA TYR A 454 33.16 19.12 34.63
C TYR A 454 32.79 17.99 35.61
N ASN A 455 32.13 18.31 36.72
CA ASN A 455 31.95 17.37 37.85
C ASN A 455 30.51 16.87 38.05
N GLN A 456 29.57 17.20 37.16
CA GLN A 456 28.15 16.85 37.30
C GLN A 456 27.72 15.84 36.23
N ASN A 457 27.06 14.77 36.63
CA ASN A 457 26.31 13.93 35.70
C ASN A 457 25.00 14.66 35.34
N LEU A 458 24.58 14.57 34.08
CA LEU A 458 23.25 15.02 33.68
C LEU A 458 22.23 13.99 34.18
N THR A 459 21.16 14.43 34.84
CA THR A 459 20.00 13.58 35.16
C THR A 459 18.72 14.39 35.03
N LEU A 460 17.81 13.95 34.16
CA LEU A 460 16.51 14.57 33.91
C LEU A 460 15.40 13.66 34.46
N GLU A 461 14.54 14.21 35.32
CA GLU A 461 13.39 13.52 35.94
C GLU A 461 12.07 14.14 35.45
N PRO A 462 11.61 13.82 34.23
CA PRO A 462 10.39 14.43 33.68
C PRO A 462 9.16 14.08 34.55
N PRO A 463 8.30 15.05 34.90
CA PRO A 463 7.17 14.81 35.80
C PRO A 463 6.16 13.81 35.21
N SER A 464 5.69 12.89 36.04
CA SER A 464 4.74 11.86 35.62
C SER A 464 3.34 12.46 35.47
N LYS A 465 2.88 12.70 34.23
CA LYS A 465 1.53 13.23 33.95
C LYS A 465 0.42 12.33 34.48
N ASP A 466 0.65 11.01 34.46
CA ASP A 466 -0.19 9.99 35.09
C ASP A 466 0.62 9.18 36.11
N GLY A 467 -0.03 8.74 37.20
CA GLY A 467 0.59 7.98 38.29
C GLY A 467 0.99 6.54 37.96
N ASN A 468 1.06 6.15 36.69
CA ASN A 468 1.31 4.79 36.22
C ASN A 468 2.26 4.75 35.01
N ARG A 469 3.54 5.14 35.19
CA ARG A 469 4.64 4.76 34.27
C ARG A 469 4.93 3.26 34.38
N SER A 470 3.99 2.43 33.95
CA SER A 470 4.01 0.97 34.13
C SER A 470 4.81 0.21 33.06
N ASN A 471 5.15 0.86 31.95
CA ASN A 471 5.88 0.24 30.84
C ASN A 471 7.27 0.88 30.63
N ALA A 472 8.29 0.25 31.23
CA ALA A 472 9.69 0.67 31.14
C ALA A 472 10.22 0.81 29.69
N ASN A 473 9.64 0.04 28.75
CA ASN A 473 10.03 0.10 27.34
C ASN A 473 9.58 1.40 26.66
N LEU A 474 8.58 2.11 27.19
CA LEU A 474 8.09 3.39 26.65
C LEU A 474 8.56 4.61 27.47
N PHE A 475 8.64 4.46 28.79
CA PHE A 475 8.89 5.55 29.74
C PHE A 475 9.94 5.13 30.78
N SER A 476 10.81 6.05 31.18
CA SER A 476 11.79 5.88 32.26
C SER A 476 11.53 6.94 33.35
N PRO A 477 11.79 6.66 34.63
CA PRO A 477 11.81 7.71 35.66
C PRO A 477 12.98 8.69 35.49
N ARG A 478 14.07 8.28 34.81
CA ARG A 478 15.33 9.03 34.69
C ARG A 478 15.91 8.94 33.29
N TYR A 479 16.45 10.06 32.80
CA TYR A 479 17.23 10.15 31.57
C TYR A 479 18.54 10.89 31.86
N GLY A 480 19.59 10.73 31.04
CA GLY A 480 20.85 11.45 31.29
C GLY A 480 22.10 10.87 30.64
N MET A 481 23.26 11.26 31.17
CA MET A 481 24.58 10.76 30.79
C MET A 481 25.60 11.04 31.89
N ASN A 482 26.75 10.37 31.82
CA ASN A 482 27.88 10.66 32.69
C ASN A 482 28.52 12.04 32.37
N ASN A 483 29.29 12.58 33.30
CA ASN A 483 29.94 13.88 33.18
C ASN A 483 30.91 13.95 31.98
N ILE A 484 31.68 12.90 31.67
CA ILE A 484 32.65 12.86 30.58
C ILE A 484 31.95 13.01 29.21
N THR A 485 30.89 12.24 28.99
CA THR A 485 30.06 12.33 27.77
C THR A 485 29.46 13.73 27.61
N ALA A 486 28.99 14.35 28.69
CA ALA A 486 28.48 15.72 28.63
C ALA A 486 29.54 16.73 28.14
N VAL A 487 30.77 16.66 28.64
CA VAL A 487 31.86 17.54 28.16
C VAL A 487 32.23 17.26 26.72
N ASN A 488 32.33 15.98 26.33
CA ASN A 488 32.72 15.60 24.97
C ASN A 488 31.73 16.11 23.91
N VAL A 489 30.47 16.34 24.27
CA VAL A 489 29.48 16.98 23.38
C VAL A 489 29.54 18.51 23.46
N MET A 490 29.70 19.11 24.64
CA MET A 490 29.88 20.57 24.79
C MET A 490 31.09 21.07 24.00
N ASN A 491 32.22 20.36 24.11
CA ASN A 491 33.48 20.67 23.43
C ASN A 491 33.40 20.56 21.88
N ILE A 492 32.29 20.12 21.29
CA ILE A 492 32.09 20.19 19.82
C ILE A 492 31.84 21.63 19.37
N PHE A 493 31.10 22.40 20.17
CA PHE A 493 30.76 23.79 19.85
C PHE A 493 31.95 24.75 19.97
N ASP A 494 33.00 24.33 20.69
CA ASP A 494 34.30 25.01 20.67
C ASP A 494 34.86 25.14 19.24
N ASN A 495 34.53 24.23 18.33
CA ASN A 495 34.97 24.33 16.93
C ASN A 495 34.38 25.55 16.19
N ILE A 496 33.33 26.20 16.71
CA ILE A 496 32.62 27.31 16.07
C ILE A 496 32.45 28.56 16.97
N ASN A 497 32.85 28.51 18.25
CA ASN A 497 32.51 29.55 19.23
C ASN A 497 33.74 29.97 20.09
N PRO A 498 34.25 31.22 20.00
CA PRO A 498 33.78 32.32 19.17
C PRO A 498 34.11 32.12 17.68
N SER A 499 33.28 32.70 16.82
CA SER A 499 33.59 32.87 15.40
C SER A 499 33.09 34.20 14.86
N PHE A 500 33.73 34.62 13.77
CA PHE A 500 33.57 35.94 13.16
C PHE A 500 33.36 35.78 11.67
N TYR A 501 32.28 36.36 11.13
CA TYR A 501 32.05 36.44 9.69
C TYR A 501 32.41 37.84 9.20
N THR A 502 33.51 37.97 8.47
CA THR A 502 34.04 39.26 8.03
C THR A 502 34.06 39.39 6.51
N VAL A 503 34.18 40.63 6.03
CA VAL A 503 34.34 40.93 4.60
C VAL A 503 35.42 42.01 4.41
N ALA A 504 36.31 41.81 3.44
CA ALA A 504 37.50 42.66 3.28
C ALA A 504 37.22 44.05 2.66
N HIS A 505 36.18 44.13 1.82
CA HIS A 505 35.59 45.33 1.19
C HIS A 505 34.19 44.94 0.67
N PRO A 506 33.25 45.87 0.37
CA PRO A 506 31.85 45.55 0.09
C PRO A 506 31.57 44.56 -1.05
N THR A 507 32.51 44.37 -1.97
CA THR A 507 32.45 43.45 -3.11
C THR A 507 33.27 42.15 -2.94
N ALA A 508 33.94 41.96 -1.79
CA ALA A 508 34.70 40.75 -1.51
C ALA A 508 33.78 39.56 -1.16
N LYS A 509 34.28 38.34 -1.36
CA LYS A 509 33.69 37.17 -0.71
C LYS A 509 33.98 37.25 0.80
N PRO A 510 32.98 37.03 1.67
CA PRO A 510 33.18 36.99 3.11
C PRO A 510 33.96 35.74 3.55
N LEU A 511 34.51 35.81 4.77
CA LEU A 511 35.31 34.78 5.42
C LEU A 511 34.76 34.50 6.82
N LEU A 512 34.63 33.23 7.17
CA LEU A 512 34.45 32.77 8.54
C LEU A 512 35.82 32.57 9.19
N ARG A 513 36.10 33.25 10.32
CA ARG A 513 37.22 32.98 11.23
C ARG A 513 36.72 32.19 12.44
N PHE A 514 37.40 31.10 12.78
CA PHE A 514 37.03 30.12 13.80
C PHE A 514 38.28 29.42 14.37
N LEU A 515 38.16 28.69 15.49
CA LEU A 515 39.30 28.02 16.17
C LEU A 515 40.50 28.96 16.39
N ASP A 516 40.21 30.19 16.82
CA ASP A 516 41.08 31.37 16.82
C ASP A 516 41.71 31.70 15.44
N ILE A 517 42.58 30.86 14.91
CA ILE A 517 43.48 31.20 13.78
C ILE A 517 42.97 30.75 12.40
N SER A 518 41.90 29.95 12.32
CA SER A 518 41.47 29.31 11.07
C SER A 518 40.49 30.20 10.30
N THR A 519 40.68 30.35 8.98
CA THR A 519 39.79 31.14 8.10
C THR A 519 39.28 30.32 6.92
N ARG A 520 37.98 30.41 6.60
CA ARG A 520 37.33 29.64 5.54
C ARG A 520 36.30 30.47 4.76
N GLN A 521 36.21 30.28 3.44
CA GLN A 521 35.04 30.71 2.67
C GLN A 521 33.94 29.66 2.80
N ILE A 522 32.75 30.08 3.23
CA ILE A 522 31.52 29.27 3.27
C ILE A 522 30.54 29.77 2.18
N PRO A 523 29.75 28.88 1.54
CA PRO A 523 28.90 29.27 0.42
C PRO A 523 27.64 30.04 0.86
N HIS A 524 27.18 29.77 2.08
CA HIS A 524 26.05 30.40 2.75
C HIS A 524 26.35 30.41 4.26
N ASN A 525 25.71 31.32 5.01
CA ASN A 525 25.92 31.46 6.45
C ASN A 525 24.58 31.51 7.19
N LEU A 526 24.15 30.37 7.73
CA LEU A 526 22.89 30.23 8.47
C LEU A 526 22.84 31.08 9.75
N TRP A 527 23.99 31.48 10.28
CA TRP A 527 24.14 32.34 11.46
C TRP A 527 23.87 33.82 11.16
N GLN A 528 23.70 34.22 9.89
CA GLN A 528 23.46 35.62 9.50
C GLN A 528 21.97 35.92 9.25
N ALA A 529 21.44 36.98 9.86
CA ALA A 529 20.14 37.54 9.47
C ALA A 529 20.10 37.90 7.95
N PRO A 530 18.94 37.75 7.28
CA PRO A 530 17.62 37.42 7.81
C PRO A 530 17.30 35.90 7.87
N ASN A 531 18.29 35.02 7.92
CA ASN A 531 18.04 33.57 8.05
C ASN A 531 17.35 33.23 9.37
N ASN A 532 16.47 32.23 9.33
CA ASN A 532 15.74 31.73 10.50
C ASN A 532 16.65 30.89 11.41
N GLN A 533 17.35 31.55 12.33
CA GLN A 533 18.26 30.89 13.27
C GLN A 533 17.54 29.86 14.17
N SER A 534 16.27 30.09 14.55
CA SER A 534 15.48 29.15 15.34
C SER A 534 15.27 27.81 14.62
N GLU A 535 14.93 27.84 13.33
CA GLU A 535 14.78 26.64 12.49
C GLU A 535 16.13 25.95 12.22
N HIS A 536 17.22 26.71 12.09
CA HIS A 536 18.56 26.15 11.98
C HIS A 536 18.93 25.37 13.25
N PHE A 537 18.70 25.96 14.43
CA PHE A 537 18.94 25.33 15.72
C PHE A 537 18.00 24.13 15.98
N GLU A 538 16.76 24.17 15.49
CA GLU A 538 15.84 23.04 15.56
C GLU A 538 16.35 21.86 14.72
N LYS A 539 16.77 22.09 13.47
CA LYS A 539 17.38 21.04 12.62
C LYS A 539 18.66 20.49 13.23
N MET A 540 19.49 21.36 13.81
CA MET A 540 20.71 20.98 14.53
C MET A 540 20.38 20.07 15.73
N ALA A 541 19.37 20.42 16.53
CA ALA A 541 18.88 19.62 17.66
C ALA A 541 18.27 18.27 17.22
N GLN A 542 17.52 18.25 16.11
CA GLN A 542 17.00 17.02 15.49
C GLN A 542 18.14 16.11 15.00
N ALA A 543 19.17 16.66 14.35
CA ALA A 543 20.35 15.91 13.91
C ALA A 543 21.08 15.25 15.08
N MET A 544 21.37 16.01 16.16
CA MET A 544 21.96 15.47 17.39
C MET A 544 21.08 14.38 18.03
N THR A 545 19.76 14.57 18.06
CA THR A 545 18.80 13.60 18.59
C THR A 545 18.77 12.30 17.79
N ASN A 546 18.90 12.37 16.47
CA ASN A 546 19.02 11.19 15.61
C ASN A 546 20.32 10.42 15.85
N VAL A 547 21.46 11.12 15.96
CA VAL A 547 22.75 10.48 16.32
C VAL A 547 22.66 9.78 17.66
N VAL A 548 22.13 10.44 18.69
CA VAL A 548 21.88 9.85 20.01
C VAL A 548 21.03 8.58 19.87
N ARG A 549 19.94 8.60 19.09
CA ARG A 549 19.08 7.43 18.81
C ARG A 549 19.69 6.36 17.90
N SER A 550 20.86 6.60 17.31
CA SER A 550 21.66 5.59 16.60
C SER A 550 22.76 4.94 17.45
N SER A 551 22.95 5.41 18.70
CA SER A 551 23.96 4.89 19.62
C SER A 551 23.69 3.47 20.12
N ILE A 552 24.73 2.85 20.70
CA ILE A 552 24.74 1.45 21.13
C ILE A 552 23.73 1.18 22.27
N ASP A 553 23.69 2.06 23.28
CA ASP A 553 22.84 1.90 24.48
C ASP A 553 21.39 2.37 24.26
N THR A 554 20.73 1.79 23.25
CA THR A 554 19.34 2.07 22.88
C THR A 554 18.36 1.03 23.43
N VAL A 555 17.13 1.48 23.72
CA VAL A 555 15.98 0.62 24.03
C VAL A 555 15.06 0.58 22.80
N ILE A 556 14.57 -0.61 22.44
CA ILE A 556 13.70 -0.77 21.28
C ILE A 556 12.22 -0.64 21.69
N VAL A 557 11.52 0.31 21.08
CA VAL A 557 10.07 0.45 21.15
C VAL A 557 9.42 -0.40 20.07
N THR A 558 8.46 -1.24 20.47
CA THR A 558 7.69 -2.09 19.56
C THR A 558 6.42 -1.39 19.07
N GLY A 559 6.25 -1.35 17.74
CA GLY A 559 5.11 -0.77 17.04
C GLY A 559 4.25 -1.84 16.36
N LYS A 560 3.02 -1.48 16.02
CA LYS A 560 2.08 -2.34 15.29
C LYS A 560 2.37 -2.26 13.80
N ALA A 561 2.63 -3.40 13.16
CA ALA A 561 2.82 -3.48 11.71
C ALA A 561 1.50 -3.79 11.00
N TYR A 562 1.19 -3.01 9.96
CA TYR A 562 -0.01 -3.13 9.15
C TYR A 562 0.36 -3.43 7.70
N SER A 563 -0.45 -4.27 7.03
CA SER A 563 -0.35 -4.53 5.60
C SER A 563 -1.71 -4.32 4.92
N MET A 564 -1.70 -3.99 3.63
CA MET A 564 -2.94 -3.93 2.85
C MET A 564 -3.37 -5.36 2.48
N LYS A 565 -4.57 -5.76 2.91
CA LYS A 565 -5.18 -7.05 2.54
C LYS A 565 -6.52 -6.82 1.86
N SER A 566 -6.80 -7.62 0.82
CA SER A 566 -8.07 -7.61 0.12
C SER A 566 -9.13 -8.40 0.90
N PHE A 567 -10.25 -7.75 1.22
CA PHE A 567 -11.40 -8.33 1.88
C PHE A 567 -12.54 -8.61 0.88
N ILE A 568 -13.26 -9.71 1.11
CA ILE A 568 -14.37 -10.16 0.27
C ILE A 568 -15.64 -9.36 0.61
N LYS A 569 -16.26 -8.76 -0.41
CA LYS A 569 -17.54 -8.05 -0.32
C LYS A 569 -18.59 -8.71 -1.22
N ILE A 570 -19.69 -9.16 -0.63
CA ILE A 570 -20.79 -9.82 -1.36
C ILE A 570 -21.82 -8.80 -1.83
N ASN A 571 -21.94 -8.65 -3.15
CA ASN A 571 -22.86 -7.75 -3.82
C ASN A 571 -24.20 -8.45 -4.10
N TRP A 572 -25.04 -8.56 -3.06
CA TRP A 572 -26.32 -9.29 -3.06
C TRP A 572 -27.28 -8.97 -4.24
N ALA A 573 -27.22 -7.77 -4.80
CA ALA A 573 -28.03 -7.37 -5.95
C ALA A 573 -27.87 -8.28 -7.18
N TRP A 574 -26.68 -8.82 -7.43
CA TRP A 574 -26.43 -9.69 -8.59
C TRP A 574 -27.07 -11.08 -8.45
N LEU A 575 -27.36 -11.55 -7.22
CA LEU A 575 -28.06 -12.82 -6.99
C LEU A 575 -29.56 -12.76 -7.32
N VAL A 576 -30.16 -11.56 -7.43
CA VAL A 576 -31.57 -11.39 -7.74
C VAL A 576 -31.92 -12.02 -9.10
N PHE A 577 -31.05 -11.90 -10.09
CA PHE A 577 -31.29 -12.43 -11.44
C PHE A 577 -31.29 -13.97 -11.49
N PRO A 578 -30.27 -14.70 -10.97
CA PRO A 578 -30.35 -16.15 -10.80
C PRO A 578 -31.60 -16.63 -10.06
N PHE A 579 -32.00 -15.97 -8.96
CA PHE A 579 -33.21 -16.37 -8.22
C PHE A 579 -34.51 -16.11 -9.00
N VAL A 580 -34.60 -15.00 -9.74
CA VAL A 580 -35.73 -14.76 -10.65
C VAL A 580 -35.80 -15.83 -11.74
N LEU A 581 -34.67 -16.27 -12.31
CA LEU A 581 -34.64 -17.38 -13.28
C LEU A 581 -35.03 -18.73 -12.65
N LEU A 582 -34.61 -19.02 -11.42
CA LEU A 582 -35.00 -20.22 -10.67
C LEU A 582 -36.53 -20.28 -10.47
N LEU A 583 -37.15 -19.14 -10.12
CA LEU A 583 -38.60 -19.03 -9.89
C LEU A 583 -39.39 -19.06 -11.21
N LEU A 584 -38.93 -18.34 -12.24
CA LEU A 584 -39.58 -18.34 -13.55
C LEU A 584 -39.50 -19.70 -14.26
N SER A 585 -38.38 -20.43 -14.12
CA SER A 585 -38.26 -21.80 -14.66
C SER A 585 -39.16 -22.80 -13.92
N LEU A 586 -39.32 -22.68 -12.60
CA LEU A 586 -40.33 -23.46 -11.86
C LEU A 586 -41.75 -23.15 -12.36
N ALA A 587 -42.09 -21.87 -12.49
CA ALA A 587 -43.40 -21.44 -12.96
C ALA A 587 -43.68 -21.94 -14.40
N PHE A 588 -42.67 -21.91 -15.28
CA PHE A 588 -42.71 -22.43 -16.64
C PHE A 588 -42.91 -23.95 -16.69
N LEU A 589 -42.15 -24.70 -15.89
CA LEU A 589 -42.25 -26.16 -15.78
C LEU A 589 -43.64 -26.58 -15.25
N VAL A 590 -44.08 -26.01 -14.12
CA VAL A 590 -45.39 -26.30 -13.52
C VAL A 590 -46.55 -25.92 -14.46
N SER A 591 -46.45 -24.80 -15.18
CA SER A 591 -47.47 -24.39 -16.15
C SER A 591 -47.51 -25.31 -17.39
N THR A 592 -46.35 -25.81 -17.83
CA THR A 592 -46.24 -26.78 -18.93
C THR A 592 -46.82 -28.14 -18.52
N ILE A 593 -46.56 -28.60 -17.29
CA ILE A 593 -47.17 -29.81 -16.71
C ILE A 593 -48.69 -29.66 -16.63
N LYS A 594 -49.20 -28.57 -16.03
CA LYS A 594 -50.65 -28.29 -15.93
C LYS A 594 -51.33 -28.25 -17.29
N LYS A 595 -50.73 -27.60 -18.29
CA LYS A 595 -51.29 -27.55 -19.64
C LYS A 595 -51.33 -28.94 -20.29
N THR A 596 -50.23 -29.67 -20.25
CA THR A 596 -50.12 -31.01 -20.86
C THR A 596 -51.09 -32.00 -20.20
N SER A 597 -51.31 -31.88 -18.89
CA SER A 597 -52.33 -32.67 -18.17
C SER A 597 -53.77 -32.30 -18.50
N LYS A 598 -54.05 -31.06 -18.94
CA LYS A 598 -55.41 -30.59 -19.28
C LYS A 598 -55.81 -30.90 -20.73
N ASP A 599 -54.86 -30.77 -21.67
CA ASP A 599 -55.16 -30.96 -23.10
C ASP A 599 -55.37 -32.45 -23.48
N GLY A 600 -54.95 -33.40 -22.61
CA GLY A 600 -55.42 -34.79 -22.46
C GLY A 600 -55.20 -35.78 -23.62
N SER A 601 -54.99 -35.25 -24.82
CA SER A 601 -54.87 -35.97 -26.09
C SER A 601 -53.41 -36.05 -26.55
N THR A 602 -52.65 -34.97 -26.35
CA THR A 602 -51.21 -34.91 -26.63
C THR A 602 -50.42 -35.73 -25.62
N GLY A 603 -49.78 -36.81 -26.09
CA GLY A 603 -48.83 -37.58 -25.28
C GLY A 603 -47.66 -36.73 -24.77
N VAL A 604 -47.03 -37.20 -23.68
CA VAL A 604 -45.80 -36.61 -23.15
C VAL A 604 -44.62 -37.15 -23.97
N TRP A 605 -44.06 -36.29 -24.82
CA TRP A 605 -42.99 -36.62 -25.75
C TRP A 605 -41.72 -35.78 -25.55
N LYS A 606 -41.84 -34.61 -24.91
CA LYS A 606 -40.74 -33.69 -24.58
C LYS A 606 -39.81 -33.43 -25.78
N THR A 607 -38.48 -33.56 -25.68
CA THR A 607 -37.56 -33.41 -26.83
C THR A 607 -37.54 -34.59 -27.82
N SER A 608 -38.17 -35.73 -27.50
CA SER A 608 -38.04 -36.98 -28.26
C SER A 608 -38.46 -36.88 -29.73
N THR A 609 -37.67 -37.48 -30.63
CA THR A 609 -37.95 -37.62 -32.07
C THR A 609 -38.85 -38.80 -32.42
N MET A 610 -39.21 -39.65 -31.46
CA MET A 610 -40.03 -40.84 -31.71
C MET A 610 -41.37 -40.56 -32.42
N PRO A 611 -42.13 -39.49 -32.12
CA PRO A 611 -43.39 -39.22 -32.82
C PRO A 611 -43.21 -38.83 -34.30
N THR A 612 -42.07 -38.25 -34.69
CA THR A 612 -41.78 -37.99 -36.11
C THR A 612 -41.45 -39.26 -36.88
N LEU A 613 -40.86 -40.27 -36.22
CA LEU A 613 -40.51 -41.56 -36.82
C LEU A 613 -41.72 -42.49 -36.90
N ILE A 614 -42.45 -42.65 -35.79
CA ILE A 614 -43.59 -43.59 -35.68
C ILE A 614 -44.77 -43.18 -36.57
N TYR A 615 -45.08 -41.88 -36.64
CA TYR A 615 -46.27 -41.37 -37.34
C TYR A 615 -45.97 -40.73 -38.71
N GLY A 616 -44.81 -41.05 -39.31
CA GLY A 616 -44.20 -40.30 -40.42
C GLY A 616 -45.14 -39.91 -41.57
N LEU A 617 -44.95 -38.68 -42.06
CA LEU A 617 -45.74 -37.95 -43.07
C LEU A 617 -46.44 -38.80 -44.16
N PRO A 618 -47.68 -38.47 -44.61
CA PRO A 618 -48.35 -39.15 -45.72
C PRO A 618 -47.53 -39.16 -47.02
N GLU A 619 -47.63 -40.24 -47.81
CA GLU A 619 -46.81 -40.47 -49.01
C GLU A 619 -46.91 -39.33 -50.04
N ASP A 620 -48.14 -38.87 -50.33
CA ASP A 620 -48.45 -37.71 -51.19
C ASP A 620 -47.69 -36.43 -50.82
N THR A 621 -47.24 -36.34 -49.57
CA THR A 621 -46.51 -35.19 -49.02
C THR A 621 -45.01 -35.45 -48.96
N ARG A 622 -44.56 -36.69 -48.74
CA ARG A 622 -43.12 -37.06 -48.86
C ARG A 622 -42.60 -36.74 -50.26
N GLY A 623 -43.36 -37.08 -51.30
CA GLY A 623 -43.00 -36.79 -52.69
C GLY A 623 -42.83 -35.30 -53.02
N LYS A 624 -43.43 -34.39 -52.21
CA LYS A 624 -43.29 -32.92 -52.36
C LYS A 624 -42.13 -32.32 -51.58
N PHE A 625 -41.49 -33.08 -50.69
CA PHE A 625 -40.32 -32.66 -49.91
C PHE A 625 -39.03 -33.38 -50.32
N ALA A 626 -39.13 -34.47 -51.10
CA ALA A 626 -38.00 -35.28 -51.56
C ALA A 626 -37.28 -34.72 -52.81
N THR A 627 -37.86 -33.74 -53.51
CA THR A 627 -37.25 -33.08 -54.67
C THR A 627 -36.54 -31.80 -54.25
N GLU A 628 -35.24 -31.67 -54.58
CA GLU A 628 -34.41 -30.52 -54.20
C GLU A 628 -34.95 -29.17 -54.74
N SER A 629 -35.63 -29.21 -55.89
CA SER A 629 -36.30 -28.04 -56.48
C SER A 629 -37.38 -27.44 -55.58
N ALA A 630 -37.95 -28.19 -54.63
CA ALA A 630 -38.93 -27.68 -53.66
C ALA A 630 -38.27 -26.90 -52.49
N TRP A 631 -36.97 -27.04 -52.27
CA TRP A 631 -36.23 -26.28 -51.25
C TRP A 631 -35.70 -24.94 -51.81
N ASN A 632 -35.17 -24.95 -53.04
CA ASN A 632 -34.73 -23.73 -53.72
C ASN A 632 -35.90 -22.93 -54.36
N GLY A 633 -37.00 -23.61 -54.70
CA GLY A 633 -38.18 -23.03 -55.34
C GLY A 633 -39.07 -22.23 -54.38
N SER A 634 -38.65 -21.02 -54.03
CA SER A 634 -39.43 -20.01 -53.30
C SER A 634 -39.94 -20.41 -51.91
N HIS A 635 -39.33 -19.83 -50.87
CA HIS A 635 -39.79 -19.91 -49.47
C HIS A 635 -41.29 -19.59 -49.23
N ARG A 636 -42.03 -19.03 -50.20
CA ARG A 636 -43.45 -18.73 -50.06
C ARG A 636 -44.36 -19.96 -50.01
N ASP A 637 -44.00 -21.09 -50.64
CA ASP A 637 -44.92 -22.23 -50.74
C ASP A 637 -44.76 -23.28 -49.63
N VAL A 638 -43.54 -23.60 -49.20
CA VAL A 638 -43.31 -24.43 -48.00
C VAL A 638 -43.98 -23.80 -46.75
N ASN A 639 -43.96 -22.46 -46.65
CA ASN A 639 -44.63 -21.72 -45.57
C ASN A 639 -46.18 -21.85 -45.55
N LYS A 640 -46.81 -22.34 -46.63
CA LYS A 640 -48.27 -22.56 -46.67
C LYS A 640 -48.66 -23.93 -46.12
N VAL A 641 -47.76 -24.91 -46.11
CA VAL A 641 -48.07 -26.28 -45.66
C VAL A 641 -48.31 -26.28 -44.16
N ARG A 642 -49.58 -26.51 -43.76
CA ARG A 642 -49.96 -26.64 -42.36
C ARG A 642 -50.21 -28.08 -41.97
N ILE A 643 -49.68 -28.47 -40.81
CA ILE A 643 -49.77 -29.81 -40.25
C ILE A 643 -50.44 -29.78 -38.88
N LYS A 644 -51.13 -30.87 -38.52
CA LYS A 644 -51.69 -31.14 -37.20
C LYS A 644 -51.40 -32.59 -36.83
N LEU A 645 -50.89 -32.83 -35.62
CA LEU A 645 -50.69 -34.17 -35.08
C LEU A 645 -51.96 -34.66 -34.37
N LEU A 646 -52.36 -35.91 -34.60
CA LEU A 646 -53.47 -36.56 -33.90
C LEU A 646 -53.03 -37.88 -33.25
N PRO A 647 -53.42 -38.17 -31.99
CA PRO A 647 -52.71 -39.18 -31.17
C PRO A 647 -52.86 -40.63 -31.63
N LYS A 648 -53.92 -40.91 -32.40
CA LYS A 648 -54.23 -42.23 -32.96
C LYS A 648 -54.25 -42.25 -34.50
N GLN A 649 -53.87 -41.16 -35.15
CA GLN A 649 -54.03 -40.96 -36.60
C GLN A 649 -52.83 -40.28 -37.28
N GLY A 650 -51.77 -39.96 -36.53
CA GLY A 650 -50.52 -39.40 -37.05
C GLY A 650 -50.63 -37.96 -37.55
N TRP A 651 -49.72 -37.58 -38.45
CA TRP A 651 -49.67 -36.23 -39.04
C TRP A 651 -50.72 -36.09 -40.14
N ARG A 652 -51.66 -35.15 -39.96
CA ARG A 652 -52.55 -34.68 -41.03
C ARG A 652 -52.03 -33.38 -41.62
N VAL A 653 -52.16 -33.22 -42.94
CA VAL A 653 -51.82 -31.98 -43.66
C VAL A 653 -53.11 -31.29 -44.14
N SER A 654 -53.22 -29.99 -43.94
CA SER A 654 -54.38 -29.21 -44.41
C SER A 654 -54.33 -29.07 -45.95
N GLY A 655 -55.20 -29.81 -46.64
CA GLY A 655 -55.34 -29.76 -48.10
C GLY A 655 -55.72 -31.09 -48.76
N GLN A 656 -55.56 -32.23 -48.09
CA GLN A 656 -56.02 -33.53 -48.60
C GLN A 656 -57.52 -33.71 -48.39
N SER A 657 -58.25 -33.98 -49.48
CA SER A 657 -59.57 -34.60 -49.47
C SER A 657 -59.46 -36.09 -49.09
N LEU A 658 -60.56 -36.68 -48.62
CA LEU A 658 -60.60 -38.08 -48.17
C LEU A 658 -60.38 -39.06 -49.32
N LEU A 659 -59.26 -39.80 -49.28
CA LEU A 659 -59.11 -41.15 -49.84
C LEU A 659 -57.91 -41.85 -49.15
N ARG A 660 -58.08 -43.12 -48.77
CA ARG A 660 -57.14 -44.00 -48.04
C ARG A 660 -56.69 -43.56 -46.63
N SER A 661 -57.10 -44.35 -45.63
CA SER A 661 -56.51 -44.36 -44.29
C SER A 661 -55.11 -45.00 -44.31
N PRO A 662 -54.15 -44.55 -43.47
CA PRO A 662 -52.93 -45.32 -43.25
C PRO A 662 -53.27 -46.61 -42.50
N LEU A 663 -52.94 -47.76 -43.10
CA LEU A 663 -53.02 -49.06 -42.44
C LEU A 663 -51.83 -49.21 -41.46
N LEU A 664 -52.11 -49.78 -40.28
CA LEU A 664 -51.05 -50.33 -39.44
C LEU A 664 -50.37 -51.49 -40.19
N PRO A 665 -49.04 -51.63 -40.12
CA PRO A 665 -48.35 -52.72 -40.80
C PRO A 665 -48.78 -54.07 -40.24
N THR A 666 -49.44 -54.88 -41.08
CA THR A 666 -49.72 -56.28 -40.78
C THR A 666 -48.43 -57.06 -40.64
N ARG A 667 -48.45 -58.08 -39.77
CA ARG A 667 -47.30 -58.87 -39.33
C ARG A 667 -46.73 -59.75 -40.45
N SER A 668 -45.87 -59.18 -41.30
CA SER A 668 -45.11 -59.93 -42.30
C SER A 668 -44.03 -60.80 -41.65
N GLN A 669 -43.88 -62.02 -42.16
CA GLN A 669 -42.72 -62.87 -41.84
C GLN A 669 -41.45 -62.28 -42.48
N PRO A 670 -40.26 -62.47 -41.89
CA PRO A 670 -39.00 -62.04 -42.51
C PRO A 670 -38.72 -62.85 -43.79
N PRO A 671 -38.16 -62.24 -44.84
CA PRO A 671 -37.67 -62.97 -46.00
C PRO A 671 -36.44 -63.82 -45.62
N PRO A 672 -36.19 -64.95 -46.31
CA PRO A 672 -35.05 -65.81 -46.01
C PRO A 672 -33.72 -65.14 -46.44
N GLY A 673 -32.66 -65.36 -45.65
CA GLY A 673 -31.29 -65.02 -46.06
C GLY A 673 -30.63 -63.82 -45.38
N TRP A 674 -30.81 -63.63 -44.07
CA TRP A 674 -29.91 -62.82 -43.24
C TRP A 674 -29.40 -63.68 -42.06
N ILE A 675 -28.09 -63.73 -41.88
CA ILE A 675 -27.33 -64.27 -40.74
C ILE A 675 -26.38 -63.16 -40.29
#